data_AF-A0A6V7X8F5-F1
#
_entry.id   AF-A0A6V7X8F5-F1
#
_cell.length_a   1.000
_cell.length_b   1.000
_cell.length_c   1.000
_cell.angle_alpha   90.00
_cell.angle_beta   90.00
_cell.angle_gamma   90.00
#
_symmetry.space_group_name_H-M   'P 1'
#
loop_
_entity.id
_entity.type
_entity.pdbx_description
1 polymer ?
#
loop_
_entity_poly.entity_id
_entity_poly.type
_entity_poly.pdbx_seq_one_letter_code
_entity_poly.pdbx_strand_id
1 'polypeptide(L)'
;MGGREGLVDTAVKTAETGYMQRRLVKCLEDLVVSYDNTVRTSTNEVVQFVFGDDGLDPSYMEARDGKLLDLSHLLNQVKSTQKELSQQTDYHNDASVYELDSLDIIRKEIDLSLSSIQNEIKDTKPNNYWLQINSPMNFMILFANILMQTKNFYSYKTRSGKVCCKTCEEFRFRRQAQLRSNGLSLAQIRQFLLLCQGKVRRAIVEPGTAVGAVAATSIGEPSTQMTLKTFHFAGVASMNITQGVPRIKEIINAVRSISTPIITVSLSNDKDEKLAKRVKARIERTTLGEVSEYVEQIFLPDDMFVLVKLNVRRIRELQLEVTPDSIIQSICSARLPIPSIKSSQVRTVGKSIILVRPVDTGKCSMAMYMHYLKYYLPTVPIKGIPGVTRCVINADDKKGESFQLFVEGSSFKEVLALNEVNGIKTRFNNAIIIAEVLGIEAARGSIISEILNTMSEHGIELDRRHVMLLADLMTYRGEVLGITRNGLVKMKESVLLLASFERTIDHLYEAAFFGQRDRIVGVSECIIMGVPIGIGTGMFKLLQKQISQKKSESDQQDNKGKIQLLSPKREVLSASTSQQTQSLGPSTSGRRRRQASTSTAPLKEAKMEIESSEEQSIEVLPPPPPIPMHRQPIFEMPELGLII
;
A
#
# COMPACT_ATOMS: atom_id res chain seq x y z
N MET A 1 6.22 -28.91 27.68
CA MET A 1 5.22 -27.81 27.59
C MET A 1 5.01 -27.36 26.15
N GLY A 2 6.06 -27.01 25.39
CA GLY A 2 5.93 -26.49 24.00
C GLY A 2 5.02 -27.24 23.02
N GLY A 3 4.93 -28.57 23.08
CA GLY A 3 3.98 -29.33 22.25
C GLY A 3 2.50 -28.95 22.48
N ARG A 4 2.12 -28.52 23.70
CA ARG A 4 0.77 -27.99 23.98
C ARG A 4 0.59 -26.59 23.40
N GLU A 5 1.65 -25.78 23.37
CA GLU A 5 1.61 -24.42 22.81
C GLU A 5 1.35 -24.47 21.30
N GLY A 6 2.00 -25.37 20.55
CA GLY A 6 1.72 -25.57 19.12
C GLY A 6 0.30 -26.08 18.81
N LEU A 7 -0.25 -26.95 19.65
CA LEU A 7 -1.65 -27.40 19.53
C LEU A 7 -2.65 -26.25 19.78
N VAL A 8 -2.38 -25.41 20.78
CA VAL A 8 -3.21 -24.22 21.08
C VAL A 8 -3.06 -23.15 19.99
N ASP A 9 -1.85 -22.90 19.49
CA ASP A 9 -1.58 -21.98 18.39
C ASP A 9 -2.40 -22.37 17.15
N THR A 10 -2.36 -23.64 16.77
CA THR A 10 -3.14 -24.20 15.65
C THR A 10 -4.65 -23.97 15.84
N ALA A 11 -5.19 -24.24 17.04
CA ALA A 11 -6.60 -24.07 17.33
C ALA A 11 -7.05 -22.59 17.28
N VAL A 12 -6.31 -21.68 17.93
CA VAL A 12 -6.67 -20.25 17.98
C VAL A 12 -6.51 -19.58 16.61
N LYS A 13 -5.44 -19.90 15.89
CA LYS A 13 -5.06 -19.26 14.63
C LYS A 13 -6.12 -19.41 13.55
N THR A 14 -6.72 -20.59 13.41
CA THR A 14 -7.76 -20.86 12.39
C THR A 14 -8.95 -19.90 12.47
N ALA A 15 -9.39 -19.53 13.68
CA ALA A 15 -10.47 -18.57 13.89
C ALA A 15 -10.05 -17.14 13.53
N GLU A 16 -8.84 -16.73 13.91
CA GLU A 16 -8.33 -15.37 13.64
C GLU A 16 -8.05 -15.15 12.14
N THR A 17 -7.37 -16.08 11.48
CA THR A 17 -6.99 -15.97 10.07
C THR A 17 -8.20 -16.09 9.16
N GLY A 18 -9.13 -17.01 9.44
CA GLY A 18 -10.39 -17.14 8.69
C GLY A 18 -11.27 -15.89 8.79
N TYR A 19 -11.36 -15.27 9.97
CA TYR A 19 -12.05 -13.99 10.14
C TYR A 19 -11.36 -12.86 9.37
N MET A 20 -10.02 -12.78 9.43
CA MET A 20 -9.25 -11.79 8.66
C MET A 20 -9.44 -11.95 7.14
N GLN A 21 -9.40 -13.19 6.63
CA GLN A 21 -9.63 -13.50 5.22
C GLN A 21 -11.05 -13.10 4.77
N ARG A 22 -12.08 -13.40 5.57
CA ARG A 22 -13.46 -12.94 5.31
C ARG A 22 -13.53 -11.41 5.15
N ARG A 23 -12.81 -10.66 5.99
CA ARG A 23 -12.77 -9.20 5.96
C ARG A 23 -12.05 -8.66 4.72
N LEU A 24 -10.91 -9.25 4.35
CA LEU A 24 -10.18 -8.93 3.13
C LEU A 24 -11.08 -9.12 1.89
N VAL A 25 -11.71 -10.29 1.76
CA VAL A 25 -12.61 -10.59 0.63
C VAL A 25 -13.75 -9.58 0.55
N LYS A 26 -14.43 -9.29 1.67
CA LYS A 26 -15.57 -8.35 1.70
C LYS A 26 -15.23 -6.91 1.32
N CYS A 27 -13.98 -6.47 1.47
CA CYS A 27 -13.54 -5.15 1.01
C CYS A 27 -13.18 -5.15 -0.48
N LEU A 28 -12.49 -6.21 -0.92
CA LEU A 28 -11.86 -6.33 -2.23
C LEU A 28 -12.77 -6.96 -3.31
N GLU A 29 -13.88 -7.62 -2.96
CA GLU A 29 -14.69 -8.44 -3.88
C GLU A 29 -15.20 -7.73 -5.14
N ASP A 30 -15.49 -6.43 -5.07
CA ASP A 30 -15.94 -5.64 -6.23
C ASP A 30 -14.81 -5.15 -7.16
N LEU A 31 -13.53 -5.36 -6.83
CA LEU A 31 -12.43 -4.81 -7.64
C LEU A 31 -12.16 -5.67 -8.88
N VAL A 32 -12.40 -5.06 -10.05
CA VAL A 32 -12.31 -5.70 -11.36
C VAL A 32 -11.45 -4.87 -12.32
N VAL A 33 -10.69 -5.53 -13.20
CA VAL A 33 -10.02 -4.87 -14.32
C VAL A 33 -11.05 -4.57 -15.41
N SER A 34 -11.18 -3.30 -15.77
CA SER A 34 -12.10 -2.84 -16.83
C SER A 34 -11.48 -2.95 -18.22
N TYR A 35 -12.30 -2.88 -19.28
CA TYR A 35 -11.83 -2.96 -20.68
C TYR A 35 -10.89 -1.81 -21.11
N ASP A 36 -10.80 -0.74 -20.32
CA ASP A 36 -9.81 0.34 -20.49
C ASP A 36 -8.51 0.09 -19.69
N ASN A 37 -8.34 -1.11 -19.15
CA ASN A 37 -7.24 -1.58 -18.29
C ASN A 37 -7.11 -0.87 -16.93
N THR A 38 -8.13 -0.09 -16.53
CA THR A 38 -8.21 0.49 -15.17
C THR A 38 -8.81 -0.50 -14.19
N VAL A 39 -8.41 -0.45 -12.91
CA VAL A 39 -9.05 -1.22 -11.84
C VAL A 39 -10.11 -0.35 -11.17
N ARG A 40 -11.35 -0.85 -11.11
CA ARG A 40 -12.51 -0.09 -10.64
C ARG A 40 -13.30 -0.82 -9.56
N THR A 41 -14.01 -0.03 -8.75
CA THR A 41 -15.07 -0.51 -7.85
C THR A 41 -16.39 -0.75 -8.59
N SER A 42 -17.35 -1.37 -7.91
CA SER A 42 -18.76 -1.47 -8.32
C SER A 42 -19.43 -0.11 -8.58
N THR A 43 -18.99 0.95 -7.89
CA THR A 43 -19.42 2.35 -8.10
C THR A 43 -18.76 3.03 -9.33
N ASN A 44 -17.93 2.31 -10.10
CA ASN A 44 -17.08 2.82 -11.20
C ASN A 44 -15.99 3.83 -10.78
N GLU A 45 -15.64 3.89 -9.50
CA GLU A 45 -14.52 4.69 -9.02
C GLU A 45 -13.20 3.96 -9.35
N VAL A 46 -12.20 4.71 -9.83
CA VAL A 46 -10.90 4.16 -10.22
C VAL A 46 -10.01 4.05 -8.99
N VAL A 47 -9.52 2.83 -8.70
CA VAL A 47 -8.57 2.56 -7.60
C VAL A 47 -7.14 2.51 -8.14
N GLN A 48 -6.93 1.90 -9.31
CA GLN A 48 -5.64 1.92 -10.02
C GLN A 48 -5.85 2.26 -11.49
N PHE A 49 -4.99 3.11 -12.07
CA PHE A 49 -5.01 3.41 -13.51
C PHE A 49 -4.54 2.23 -14.37
N VAL A 50 -3.63 1.42 -13.83
CA VAL A 50 -3.09 0.20 -14.41
C VAL A 50 -2.91 -0.78 -13.26
N PHE A 51 -3.40 -2.02 -13.39
CA PHE A 51 -3.30 -3.00 -12.31
C PHE A 51 -1.86 -3.25 -11.87
N GLY A 52 -1.55 -3.09 -10.58
CA GLY A 52 -0.21 -3.37 -10.05
C GLY A 52 0.93 -2.51 -10.62
N ASP A 53 0.61 -1.31 -11.14
CA ASP A 53 1.50 -0.38 -11.86
C ASP A 53 2.12 -0.92 -13.18
N ASP A 54 1.90 -2.19 -13.53
CA ASP A 54 2.42 -2.84 -14.75
C ASP A 54 1.38 -3.57 -15.62
N GLY A 55 0.17 -3.81 -15.15
CA GLY A 55 -0.91 -4.40 -15.94
C GLY A 55 -0.68 -5.86 -16.28
N LEU A 56 0.21 -6.55 -15.54
CA LEU A 56 0.56 -7.93 -15.75
C LEU A 56 -0.09 -8.84 -14.69
N ASP A 57 -0.44 -10.06 -15.11
CA ASP A 57 -1.02 -11.08 -14.24
C ASP A 57 0.10 -11.82 -13.46
N PRO A 58 0.06 -11.82 -12.10
CA PRO A 58 0.96 -12.60 -11.25
C PRO A 58 1.15 -14.06 -11.70
N SER A 59 0.09 -14.68 -12.22
CA SER A 59 0.03 -16.09 -12.60
C SER A 59 1.00 -16.46 -13.73
N TYR A 60 1.41 -15.49 -14.55
CA TYR A 60 2.30 -15.68 -15.70
C TYR A 60 3.74 -15.18 -15.47
N MET A 61 4.13 -14.88 -14.22
CA MET A 61 5.50 -14.48 -13.90
C MET A 61 6.45 -15.69 -13.83
N GLU A 62 7.55 -15.67 -14.60
CA GLU A 62 8.49 -16.79 -14.65
C GLU A 62 9.66 -16.70 -13.65
N ALA A 63 10.07 -15.48 -13.25
CA ALA A 63 11.23 -15.29 -12.37
C ALA A 63 10.84 -14.91 -10.95
N ARG A 64 11.58 -15.46 -9.97
CA ARG A 64 11.41 -15.16 -8.52
C ARG A 64 11.57 -13.68 -8.16
N ASP A 65 12.34 -12.93 -8.95
CA ASP A 65 12.49 -11.47 -8.82
C ASP A 65 11.20 -10.68 -9.16
N GLY A 66 10.07 -11.34 -9.46
CA GLY A 66 8.86 -10.72 -10.01
C GLY A 66 9.01 -10.27 -11.46
N LYS A 67 10.06 -10.74 -12.16
CA LYS A 67 10.26 -10.44 -13.60
C LYS A 67 9.44 -11.41 -14.44
N LEU A 68 8.82 -10.84 -15.47
CA LEU A 68 7.97 -11.56 -16.41
C LEU A 68 8.66 -12.73 -17.13
N LEU A 69 9.92 -12.56 -17.55
CA LEU A 69 10.65 -13.55 -18.35
C LEU A 69 11.97 -13.95 -17.68
N ASP A 70 12.22 -15.26 -17.53
CA ASP A 70 13.59 -15.76 -17.39
C ASP A 70 14.22 -15.92 -18.78
N LEU A 71 14.88 -14.85 -19.23
CA LEU A 71 15.59 -14.81 -20.51
C LEU A 71 16.70 -15.87 -20.61
N SER A 72 17.29 -16.29 -19.49
CA SER A 72 18.37 -17.29 -19.48
C SER A 72 17.84 -18.70 -19.76
N HIS A 73 16.74 -19.07 -19.09
CA HIS A 73 16.02 -20.32 -19.34
C HIS A 73 15.44 -20.37 -20.75
N LEU A 74 14.79 -19.28 -21.20
CA LEU A 74 14.26 -19.14 -22.56
C LEU A 74 15.33 -19.32 -23.65
N LEU A 75 16.51 -18.73 -23.48
CA LEU A 75 17.59 -18.87 -24.47
C LEU A 75 18.08 -20.33 -24.55
N ASN A 76 18.18 -21.02 -23.41
CA ASN A 76 18.56 -22.43 -23.35
C ASN A 76 17.48 -23.35 -23.96
N GLN A 77 16.20 -23.03 -23.76
CA GLN A 77 15.07 -23.72 -24.40
C GLN A 77 15.14 -23.60 -25.92
N VAL A 78 15.46 -22.42 -26.45
CA VAL A 78 15.60 -22.21 -27.90
C VAL A 78 16.80 -22.94 -28.46
N LYS A 79 17.97 -22.86 -27.80
CA LYS A 79 19.18 -23.59 -28.19
C LYS A 79 18.98 -25.12 -28.24
N SER A 80 18.18 -25.66 -27.32
CA SER A 80 17.93 -27.12 -27.26
C SER A 80 16.85 -27.59 -28.24
N THR A 81 15.81 -26.77 -28.48
CA THR A 81 14.71 -27.08 -29.40
C THR A 81 15.17 -26.97 -30.87
N GLN A 82 15.88 -25.89 -31.22
CA GLN A 82 16.27 -25.61 -32.59
C GLN A 82 17.74 -25.94 -32.82
N LYS A 83 18.00 -27.25 -33.03
CA LYS A 83 19.35 -27.82 -33.28
C LYS A 83 19.91 -27.52 -34.67
N GLU A 84 19.19 -26.78 -35.52
CA GLU A 84 19.66 -26.34 -36.84
C GLU A 84 20.72 -25.24 -36.73
N LEU A 85 21.89 -25.63 -36.24
CA LEU A 85 23.15 -25.06 -36.68
C LEU A 85 23.42 -25.67 -38.07
N SER A 86 23.08 -24.91 -39.12
CA SER A 86 23.12 -25.35 -40.51
C SER A 86 24.41 -26.10 -40.86
N GLN A 87 24.28 -27.33 -41.36
CA GLN A 87 25.39 -28.19 -41.82
C GLN A 87 26.14 -27.65 -43.07
N GLN A 88 25.93 -26.37 -43.42
CA GLN A 88 26.40 -25.73 -44.66
C GLN A 88 26.97 -24.31 -44.46
N THR A 89 27.15 -23.83 -43.23
CA THR A 89 28.05 -22.69 -42.99
C THR A 89 29.45 -23.24 -42.72
N ASP A 90 30.26 -23.34 -43.78
CA ASP A 90 31.68 -23.60 -43.66
C ASP A 90 32.31 -22.54 -42.74
N TYR A 91 32.82 -23.00 -41.59
CA TYR A 91 33.60 -22.19 -40.64
C TYR A 91 34.92 -21.64 -41.24
N HIS A 92 35.16 -21.86 -42.54
CA HIS A 92 36.26 -21.31 -43.32
C HIS A 92 35.92 -19.97 -43.99
N ASN A 93 34.65 -19.64 -44.21
CA ASN A 93 34.23 -18.37 -44.80
C ASN A 93 33.85 -17.37 -43.70
N ASP A 94 34.77 -16.44 -43.42
CA ASP A 94 34.65 -15.37 -42.41
C ASP A 94 33.34 -14.54 -42.54
N ALA A 95 32.78 -14.44 -43.75
CA ALA A 95 31.55 -13.70 -44.05
C ALA A 95 30.25 -14.32 -43.49
N SER A 96 30.24 -15.63 -43.18
CA SER A 96 29.02 -16.33 -42.72
C SER A 96 28.83 -16.34 -41.20
N VAL A 97 29.83 -15.88 -40.43
CA VAL A 97 29.81 -15.93 -38.96
C VAL A 97 30.26 -14.60 -38.35
N TYR A 98 29.27 -13.72 -38.20
CA TYR A 98 29.35 -12.40 -37.55
C TYR A 98 30.32 -11.39 -38.20
N GLU A 99 30.10 -11.06 -39.47
CA GLU A 99 30.45 -9.72 -39.97
C GLU A 99 29.38 -8.70 -39.58
N LEU A 100 29.81 -7.44 -39.44
CA LEU A 100 29.09 -6.36 -38.73
C LEU A 100 27.69 -6.08 -39.31
N ASP A 101 27.49 -6.24 -40.61
CA ASP A 101 26.24 -5.99 -41.32
C ASP A 101 25.07 -6.88 -40.82
N SER A 102 25.38 -8.08 -40.32
CA SER A 102 24.38 -8.98 -39.72
C SER A 102 23.84 -8.48 -38.38
N LEU A 103 24.61 -7.68 -37.63
CA LEU A 103 24.15 -7.06 -36.39
C LEU A 103 23.15 -5.94 -36.68
N ASP A 104 23.28 -5.22 -37.79
CA ASP A 104 22.31 -4.19 -38.17
C ASP A 104 21.00 -4.79 -38.68
N ILE A 105 21.03 -5.95 -39.34
CA ILE A 105 19.81 -6.71 -39.69
C ILE A 105 19.12 -7.20 -38.40
N ILE A 106 19.86 -7.82 -37.48
CA ILE A 106 19.32 -8.29 -36.19
C ILE A 106 18.79 -7.11 -35.37
N ARG A 107 19.51 -5.99 -35.33
CA ARG A 107 19.07 -4.76 -34.65
C ARG A 107 17.81 -4.20 -35.28
N LYS A 108 17.69 -4.19 -36.61
CA LYS A 108 16.49 -3.73 -37.32
C LYS A 108 15.29 -4.67 -37.11
N GLU A 109 15.50 -5.99 -37.04
CA GLU A 109 14.44 -6.93 -36.65
C GLU A 109 14.05 -6.76 -35.18
N ILE A 110 15.00 -6.55 -34.28
CA ILE A 110 14.74 -6.25 -32.87
C ILE A 110 13.99 -4.92 -32.72
N ASP A 111 14.40 -3.86 -33.40
CA ASP A 111 13.76 -2.55 -33.37
C ASP A 111 12.34 -2.61 -33.97
N LEU A 112 12.12 -3.38 -35.05
CA LEU A 112 10.79 -3.66 -35.59
C LEU A 112 9.93 -4.44 -34.57
N SER A 113 10.44 -5.54 -34.03
CA SER A 113 9.76 -6.36 -33.02
C SER A 113 9.44 -5.58 -31.75
N LEU A 114 10.35 -4.72 -31.28
CA LEU A 114 10.15 -3.79 -30.17
C LEU A 114 9.13 -2.71 -30.53
N SER A 115 9.14 -2.18 -31.75
CA SER A 115 8.15 -1.19 -32.18
C SER A 115 6.74 -1.77 -32.26
N SER A 116 6.58 -3.02 -32.69
CA SER A 116 5.29 -3.73 -32.66
C SER A 116 4.79 -3.95 -31.23
N ILE A 117 5.67 -4.43 -30.33
CA ILE A 117 5.35 -4.56 -28.90
C ILE A 117 4.97 -3.19 -28.30
N GLN A 118 5.76 -2.14 -28.57
CA GLN A 118 5.48 -0.79 -28.10
C GLN A 118 4.19 -0.20 -28.66
N ASN A 119 3.82 -0.52 -29.90
CA ASN A 119 2.59 -0.03 -30.51
C ASN A 119 1.35 -0.76 -29.96
N GLU A 120 1.42 -2.08 -29.73
CA GLU A 120 0.37 -2.83 -29.03
C GLU A 120 0.20 -2.36 -27.57
N ILE A 121 1.27 -1.87 -26.93
CA ILE A 121 1.27 -1.33 -25.56
C ILE A 121 0.92 0.18 -25.53
N LYS A 122 0.98 0.93 -26.64
CA LYS A 122 0.62 2.36 -26.65
C LYS A 122 -0.86 2.61 -26.41
N ASP A 123 -1.72 1.68 -26.83
CA ASP A 123 -3.16 1.74 -26.55
C ASP A 123 -3.46 1.48 -25.05
N THR A 124 -2.54 0.81 -24.33
CA THR A 124 -2.55 0.73 -22.87
C THR A 124 -1.73 1.88 -22.26
N LYS A 125 -2.36 3.07 -22.20
CA LYS A 125 -1.80 4.35 -21.69
C LYS A 125 -0.52 4.22 -20.85
N PRO A 126 0.67 4.54 -21.42
CA PRO A 126 1.93 4.34 -20.71
C PRO A 126 2.16 5.45 -19.68
N ASN A 127 1.97 5.13 -18.39
CA ASN A 127 2.77 5.78 -17.36
C ASN A 127 4.22 5.27 -17.45
N ASN A 128 5.19 6.16 -17.25
CA ASN A 128 6.61 5.95 -17.56
C ASN A 128 7.33 4.81 -16.78
N TYR A 129 6.64 4.07 -15.93
CA TYR A 129 7.19 3.02 -15.08
C TYR A 129 7.48 1.69 -15.81
N TRP A 130 6.78 1.39 -16.90
CA TRP A 130 7.10 0.19 -17.72
C TRP A 130 8.53 0.20 -18.26
N LEU A 131 9.06 1.39 -18.58
CA LEU A 131 10.46 1.55 -19.00
C LEU A 131 11.48 1.23 -17.90
N GLN A 132 11.10 1.24 -16.62
CA GLN A 132 12.02 0.94 -15.52
C GLN A 132 12.06 -0.54 -15.14
N ILE A 133 10.98 -1.29 -15.31
CA ILE A 133 10.85 -2.64 -14.75
C ILE A 133 11.14 -3.75 -15.77
N ASN A 134 10.78 -3.55 -17.05
CA ASN A 134 11.22 -4.39 -18.16
C ASN A 134 11.74 -3.51 -19.30
N SER A 135 12.85 -2.83 -19.02
CA SER A 135 13.50 -2.02 -20.04
C SER A 135 13.91 -2.90 -21.23
N PRO A 136 13.67 -2.47 -22.49
CA PRO A 136 14.41 -3.02 -23.62
C PRO A 136 15.91 -2.81 -23.43
N MET A 137 16.34 -1.95 -22.49
CA MET A 137 17.71 -1.84 -21.99
C MET A 137 18.18 -3.10 -21.25
N ASN A 138 17.36 -3.84 -20.49
CA ASN A 138 17.77 -5.11 -19.88
C ASN A 138 17.82 -6.25 -20.91
N PHE A 139 16.88 -6.26 -21.87
CA PHE A 139 16.97 -7.12 -23.04
C PHE A 139 18.26 -6.81 -23.81
N MET A 140 18.52 -5.54 -24.12
CA MET A 140 19.74 -5.06 -24.79
C MET A 140 21.00 -5.19 -23.93
N ILE A 141 20.95 -5.22 -22.60
CA ILE A 141 22.13 -5.46 -21.74
C ILE A 141 22.40 -6.96 -21.66
N LEU A 142 21.38 -7.82 -21.62
CA LEU A 142 21.59 -9.26 -21.73
C LEU A 142 22.09 -9.63 -23.13
N PHE A 143 21.46 -9.10 -24.18
CA PHE A 143 21.88 -9.28 -25.57
C PHE A 143 23.24 -8.62 -25.83
N ALA A 144 23.53 -7.45 -25.26
CA ALA A 144 24.86 -6.85 -25.29
C ALA A 144 25.85 -7.56 -24.38
N ASN A 145 25.47 -8.31 -23.35
CA ASN A 145 26.38 -9.15 -22.58
C ASN A 145 26.67 -10.46 -23.31
N ILE A 146 25.70 -11.02 -24.04
CA ILE A 146 25.90 -12.12 -24.98
C ILE A 146 26.82 -11.66 -26.14
N LEU A 147 26.57 -10.46 -26.70
CA LEU A 147 27.40 -9.83 -27.73
C LEU A 147 28.71 -9.21 -27.20
N MET A 148 28.84 -8.89 -25.92
CA MET A 148 30.10 -8.43 -25.29
C MET A 148 30.92 -9.58 -24.77
N GLN A 149 30.31 -10.74 -24.47
CA GLN A 149 31.05 -11.99 -24.45
C GLN A 149 31.67 -12.18 -25.84
N THR A 150 30.87 -12.24 -26.93
CA THR A 150 31.48 -12.40 -28.27
C THR A 150 32.48 -11.29 -28.62
N LYS A 151 32.25 -10.02 -28.27
CA LYS A 151 33.22 -8.92 -28.52
C LYS A 151 34.50 -8.97 -27.65
N ASN A 152 34.40 -9.13 -26.33
CA ASN A 152 35.57 -9.10 -25.44
C ASN A 152 36.48 -10.31 -25.63
N PHE A 153 35.96 -11.43 -26.14
CA PHE A 153 36.76 -12.59 -26.49
C PHE A 153 37.64 -12.42 -27.75
N TYR A 154 37.43 -11.38 -28.58
CA TYR A 154 38.38 -11.02 -29.65
C TYR A 154 39.68 -10.36 -29.13
N SER A 155 39.79 -10.06 -27.84
CA SER A 155 40.95 -9.39 -27.22
C SER A 155 41.58 -10.22 -26.09
N TYR A 156 42.16 -11.37 -26.44
CA TYR A 156 43.01 -12.10 -25.50
C TYR A 156 44.43 -11.52 -25.50
N LYS A 157 44.81 -10.83 -24.42
CA LYS A 157 46.22 -10.51 -24.14
C LYS A 157 46.90 -11.75 -23.55
N THR A 158 47.92 -12.25 -24.24
CA THR A 158 48.85 -13.24 -23.67
C THR A 158 49.64 -12.63 -22.50
N ARG A 159 50.18 -13.47 -21.60
CA ARG A 159 51.09 -13.05 -20.49
C ARG A 159 52.31 -12.24 -20.97
N SER A 160 52.63 -12.27 -22.26
CA SER A 160 53.76 -11.58 -22.91
C SER A 160 53.35 -10.34 -23.72
N GLY A 161 52.09 -9.90 -23.66
CA GLY A 161 51.62 -8.64 -24.26
C GLY A 161 51.60 -8.60 -25.80
N LYS A 162 52.01 -9.67 -26.50
CA LYS A 162 51.92 -9.77 -27.95
C LYS A 162 50.49 -10.11 -28.39
N VAL A 163 49.95 -9.26 -29.26
CA VAL A 163 48.70 -9.50 -30.00
C VAL A 163 48.90 -10.73 -30.89
N CYS A 164 48.02 -11.74 -30.78
CA CYS A 164 48.08 -12.90 -31.68
C CYS A 164 47.83 -12.51 -33.13
N CYS A 165 48.51 -13.19 -34.05
CA CYS A 165 48.31 -12.99 -35.48
C CYS A 165 46.88 -13.40 -35.88
N LYS A 166 46.16 -12.54 -36.62
CA LYS A 166 44.79 -12.82 -37.08
C LYS A 166 44.67 -14.08 -37.95
N THR A 167 45.78 -14.55 -38.52
CA THR A 167 45.82 -15.70 -39.45
C THR A 167 46.35 -17.01 -38.84
N CYS A 168 46.71 -17.06 -37.56
CA CYS A 168 47.22 -18.31 -36.99
C CYS A 168 46.10 -19.36 -36.78
N GLU A 169 46.43 -20.63 -37.02
CA GLU A 169 45.47 -21.75 -36.91
C GLU A 169 44.93 -21.90 -35.49
N GLU A 170 45.74 -21.62 -34.47
CA GLU A 170 45.32 -21.69 -33.07
C GLU A 170 44.25 -20.64 -32.73
N PHE A 171 44.32 -19.44 -33.33
CA PHE A 171 43.26 -18.43 -33.20
C PHE A 171 41.98 -18.88 -33.93
N ARG A 172 42.10 -19.46 -35.13
CA ARG A 172 40.96 -20.04 -35.87
C ARG A 172 40.28 -21.17 -35.09
N PHE A 173 41.05 -22.12 -34.55
CA PHE A 173 40.51 -23.23 -33.75
C PHE A 173 39.81 -22.74 -32.48
N ARG A 174 40.42 -21.81 -31.73
CA ARG A 174 39.80 -21.22 -30.53
C ARG A 174 38.53 -20.43 -30.87
N ARG A 175 38.53 -19.62 -31.94
CA ARG A 175 37.34 -18.90 -32.44
C ARG A 175 36.24 -19.89 -32.83
N GLN A 176 36.57 -20.98 -33.52
CA GLN A 176 35.60 -22.01 -33.93
C GLN A 176 35.01 -22.77 -32.72
N ALA A 177 35.83 -23.18 -31.77
CA ALA A 177 35.37 -23.82 -30.54
C ALA A 177 34.44 -22.90 -29.73
N GLN A 178 34.76 -21.61 -29.69
CA GLN A 178 33.96 -20.60 -29.01
C GLN A 178 32.65 -20.26 -29.72
N LEU A 179 32.65 -20.22 -31.05
CA LEU A 179 31.42 -20.09 -31.84
C LEU A 179 30.50 -21.30 -31.65
N ARG A 180 31.06 -22.51 -31.47
CA ARG A 180 30.30 -23.70 -31.12
C ARG A 180 29.75 -23.68 -29.68
N SER A 181 30.44 -23.05 -28.72
CA SER A 181 29.98 -22.97 -27.33
C SER A 181 28.93 -21.88 -27.10
N ASN A 182 29.14 -20.70 -27.70
CA ASN A 182 28.38 -19.49 -27.37
C ASN A 182 27.59 -18.91 -28.55
N GLY A 183 27.81 -19.37 -29.78
CA GLY A 183 27.13 -18.88 -30.97
C GLY A 183 25.61 -19.12 -30.94
N LEU A 184 24.89 -18.24 -31.64
CA LEU A 184 23.45 -18.31 -31.85
C LEU A 184 23.19 -18.21 -33.36
N SER A 185 22.29 -19.03 -33.88
CA SER A 185 21.84 -18.87 -35.28
C SER A 185 20.80 -17.77 -35.38
N LEU A 186 20.67 -17.15 -36.56
CA LEU A 186 19.65 -16.13 -36.81
C LEU A 186 18.23 -16.69 -36.62
N ALA A 187 18.01 -17.97 -36.98
CA ALA A 187 16.77 -18.68 -36.74
C ALA A 187 16.45 -18.84 -35.24
N GLN A 188 17.45 -19.20 -34.42
CA GLN A 188 17.32 -19.23 -32.95
C GLN A 188 16.98 -17.83 -32.39
N ILE A 189 17.63 -16.76 -32.87
CA ILE A 189 17.35 -15.40 -32.42
C ILE A 189 15.90 -15.00 -32.73
N ARG A 190 15.42 -15.25 -33.96
CA ARG A 190 14.01 -15.01 -34.33
C ARG A 190 13.04 -15.82 -33.48
N GLN A 191 13.29 -17.11 -33.26
CA GLN A 191 12.43 -17.96 -32.44
C GLN A 191 12.40 -17.53 -30.97
N PHE A 192 13.54 -17.08 -30.43
CA PHE A 192 13.62 -16.48 -29.09
C PHE A 192 12.80 -15.20 -28.97
N LEU A 193 12.86 -14.31 -29.96
CA LEU A 193 12.05 -13.09 -30.00
C LEU A 193 10.55 -13.40 -30.08
N LEU A 194 10.14 -14.33 -30.94
CA LEU A 194 8.73 -14.76 -31.07
C LEU A 194 8.21 -15.39 -29.78
N LEU A 195 9.00 -16.22 -29.10
CA LEU A 195 8.63 -16.79 -27.80
C LEU A 195 8.52 -15.73 -26.71
N CYS A 196 9.42 -14.74 -26.68
CA CYS A 196 9.32 -13.61 -25.75
C CYS A 196 8.03 -12.81 -26.01
N GLN A 197 7.73 -12.44 -27.27
CA GLN A 197 6.49 -11.77 -27.65
C GLN A 197 5.24 -12.57 -27.24
N GLY A 198 5.21 -13.87 -27.54
CA GLY A 198 4.09 -14.75 -27.21
C GLY A 198 3.90 -15.02 -25.71
N LYS A 199 4.95 -14.85 -24.88
CA LYS A 199 4.82 -14.83 -23.42
C LYS A 199 4.32 -13.47 -22.91
N VAL A 200 4.88 -12.36 -23.40
CA VAL A 200 4.45 -11.00 -23.00
C VAL A 200 2.96 -10.78 -23.27
N ARG A 201 2.48 -11.07 -24.48
CA ARG A 201 1.06 -10.89 -24.83
C ARG A 201 0.09 -11.70 -23.96
N ARG A 202 0.49 -12.89 -23.49
CA ARG A 202 -0.33 -13.75 -22.62
C ARG A 202 -0.29 -13.36 -21.15
N ALA A 203 0.65 -12.53 -20.74
CA ALA A 203 0.81 -12.12 -19.35
C ALA A 203 0.17 -10.76 -19.02
N ILE A 204 -0.40 -10.07 -20.02
CA ILE A 204 -1.26 -8.89 -19.81
C ILE A 204 -2.54 -9.39 -19.11
N VAL A 205 -2.99 -8.70 -18.05
CA VAL A 205 -4.22 -9.11 -17.34
C VAL A 205 -5.44 -9.02 -18.27
N GLU A 206 -6.23 -10.08 -18.30
CA GLU A 206 -7.48 -10.11 -19.06
C GLU A 206 -8.54 -9.18 -18.43
N PRO A 207 -9.16 -8.26 -19.20
CA PRO A 207 -10.30 -7.49 -18.72
C PRO A 207 -11.45 -8.37 -18.22
N GLY A 208 -12.10 -7.96 -17.13
CA GLY A 208 -13.09 -8.75 -16.40
C GLY A 208 -12.51 -9.58 -15.26
N THR A 209 -11.18 -9.74 -15.16
CA THR A 209 -10.54 -10.48 -14.06
C THR A 209 -10.89 -9.85 -12.69
N ALA A 210 -11.37 -10.70 -11.78
CA ALA A 210 -11.75 -10.36 -10.40
C ALA A 210 -10.51 -10.20 -9.49
N VAL A 211 -9.61 -9.27 -9.85
CA VAL A 211 -8.29 -9.09 -9.22
C VAL A 211 -8.36 -8.85 -7.71
N GLY A 212 -9.42 -8.21 -7.20
CA GLY A 212 -9.59 -8.00 -5.77
C GLY A 212 -9.82 -9.29 -4.98
N ALA A 213 -10.68 -10.18 -5.49
CA ALA A 213 -10.93 -11.48 -4.85
C ALA A 213 -9.64 -12.32 -4.82
N VAL A 214 -8.87 -12.35 -5.92
CA VAL A 214 -7.58 -13.04 -5.99
C VAL A 214 -6.60 -12.44 -4.98
N ALA A 215 -6.43 -11.11 -4.96
CA ALA A 215 -5.54 -10.44 -4.01
C ALA A 215 -5.91 -10.69 -2.54
N ALA A 216 -7.21 -10.69 -2.22
CA ALA A 216 -7.70 -11.02 -0.89
C ALA A 216 -7.30 -12.45 -0.47
N THR A 217 -7.44 -13.42 -1.37
CA THR A 217 -7.02 -14.81 -1.11
C THR A 217 -5.50 -14.96 -1.02
N SER A 218 -4.72 -14.32 -1.90
CA SER A 218 -3.25 -14.38 -1.89
C SER A 218 -2.63 -13.79 -0.62
N ILE A 219 -3.31 -12.88 0.08
CA ILE A 219 -2.87 -12.30 1.35
C ILE A 219 -3.42 -13.10 2.55
N GLY A 220 -4.66 -13.58 2.44
CA GLY A 220 -5.35 -14.31 3.50
C GLY A 220 -4.84 -15.75 3.72
N GLU A 221 -4.59 -16.51 2.65
CA GLU A 221 -4.17 -17.92 2.75
C GLU A 221 -2.79 -18.08 3.40
N PRO A 222 -1.73 -17.34 3.03
CA PRO A 222 -0.41 -17.54 3.64
C PRO A 222 -0.38 -17.14 5.13
N SER A 223 -1.30 -16.27 5.55
CA SER A 223 -1.51 -15.94 6.96
C SER A 223 -1.95 -17.17 7.78
N THR A 224 -2.56 -18.19 7.16
CA THR A 224 -2.84 -19.49 7.79
C THR A 224 -1.59 -20.36 8.01
N GLN A 225 -0.43 -19.96 7.48
CA GLN A 225 0.85 -20.65 7.66
C GLN A 225 1.72 -19.97 8.72
N MET A 226 1.70 -18.63 8.81
CA MET A 226 2.40 -17.82 9.85
C MET A 226 1.98 -18.18 11.28
N THR A 227 2.88 -18.25 12.25
CA THR A 227 2.57 -18.50 13.68
C THR A 227 2.03 -17.25 14.39
N LEU A 228 1.26 -17.41 15.49
CA LEU A 228 0.72 -16.25 16.24
C LEU A 228 1.76 -15.58 17.15
N LYS A 229 2.83 -16.30 17.51
CA LYS A 229 3.93 -15.79 18.33
C LYS A 229 5.26 -16.09 17.67
N THR A 230 5.88 -15.07 17.12
CA THR A 230 7.30 -15.08 16.79
C THR A 230 8.03 -13.99 17.56
N PHE A 231 8.90 -14.41 18.48
CA PHE A 231 9.86 -13.51 19.11
C PHE A 231 11.03 -13.28 18.16
N HIS A 232 10.80 -12.44 17.15
CA HIS A 232 11.88 -11.97 16.28
C HIS A 232 12.51 -10.70 16.87
N PHE A 233 13.71 -10.91 17.40
CA PHE A 233 14.70 -9.86 17.60
C PHE A 233 15.22 -9.47 16.21
N ALA A 234 15.06 -8.22 15.79
CA ALA A 234 15.45 -7.75 14.45
C ALA A 234 16.98 -7.60 14.33
N GLY A 235 17.70 -8.72 14.42
CA GLY A 235 19.16 -8.76 14.65
C GLY A 235 19.59 -8.32 16.06
N VAL A 236 18.77 -7.53 16.75
CA VAL A 236 19.09 -6.87 18.03
C VAL A 236 18.35 -7.53 19.19
N ALA A 237 19.08 -8.26 20.04
CA ALA A 237 18.57 -9.07 21.16
C ALA A 237 17.77 -8.33 22.26
N SER A 238 17.50 -7.03 22.11
CA SER A 238 16.81 -6.21 23.12
C SER A 238 15.48 -5.61 22.67
N MET A 239 15.14 -5.63 21.37
CA MET A 239 13.87 -5.09 20.86
C MET A 239 13.01 -6.21 20.29
N ASN A 240 11.83 -6.39 20.88
CA ASN A 240 10.81 -7.31 20.39
C ASN A 240 9.99 -6.56 19.32
N ILE A 241 9.88 -7.12 18.13
CA ILE A 241 8.97 -6.60 17.08
C ILE A 241 7.76 -7.52 16.99
N THR A 242 6.54 -6.98 16.89
CA THR A 242 5.40 -7.80 16.48
C THR A 242 5.56 -8.25 15.04
N GLN A 243 5.54 -9.55 14.82
CA GLN A 243 5.58 -10.17 13.50
C GLN A 243 4.47 -11.22 13.38
N GLY A 244 4.34 -11.85 12.21
CA GLY A 244 3.30 -12.86 11.96
C GLY A 244 1.90 -12.26 11.80
N VAL A 245 0.88 -13.08 12.06
CA VAL A 245 -0.54 -12.70 11.93
C VAL A 245 -0.92 -11.46 12.75
N PRO A 246 -0.46 -11.26 14.01
CA PRO A 246 -0.78 -10.06 14.78
C PRO A 246 -0.33 -8.76 14.10
N ARG A 247 0.82 -8.78 13.41
CA ARG A 247 1.37 -7.61 12.71
C ARG A 247 0.58 -7.28 11.45
N ILE A 248 0.26 -8.30 10.64
CA ILE A 248 -0.62 -8.16 9.47
C ILE A 248 -2.00 -7.62 9.91
N LYS A 249 -2.54 -8.10 11.04
CA LYS A 249 -3.78 -7.61 11.66
C LYS A 249 -3.69 -6.14 12.10
N GLU A 250 -2.59 -5.69 12.69
CA GLU A 250 -2.38 -4.26 13.02
C GLU A 250 -2.41 -3.37 11.77
N ILE A 251 -1.71 -3.77 10.70
CA ILE A 251 -1.63 -3.02 9.43
C ILE A 251 -3.00 -2.96 8.75
N ILE A 252 -3.64 -4.11 8.51
CA ILE A 252 -4.94 -4.24 7.84
C ILE A 252 -6.05 -3.50 8.59
N ASN A 253 -6.00 -3.48 9.93
CA ASN A 253 -6.97 -2.74 10.75
C ASN A 253 -6.76 -1.22 10.74
N ALA A 254 -5.60 -0.73 10.29
CA ALA A 254 -5.15 0.65 10.46
C ALA A 254 -5.33 1.15 11.91
N VAL A 255 -4.57 0.57 12.85
CA VAL A 255 -4.66 0.94 14.27
C VAL A 255 -3.76 2.14 14.58
N ARG A 256 -4.32 3.21 15.18
CA ARG A 256 -3.53 4.42 15.52
C ARG A 256 -2.43 4.16 16.55
N SER A 257 -2.71 3.34 17.56
CA SER A 257 -1.76 2.90 18.59
C SER A 257 -1.40 1.43 18.40
N ILE A 258 -0.29 1.16 17.71
CA ILE A 258 0.27 -0.19 17.57
C ILE A 258 1.07 -0.61 18.81
N SER A 259 1.24 -1.91 19.00
CA SER A 259 1.88 -2.49 20.18
C SER A 259 3.39 -2.23 20.25
N THR A 260 4.11 -2.32 19.13
CA THR A 260 5.55 -2.04 19.05
C THR A 260 5.83 -0.98 17.97
N PRO A 261 5.66 0.32 18.27
CA PRO A 261 5.97 1.40 17.33
C PRO A 261 7.49 1.62 17.26
N ILE A 262 8.08 1.38 16.09
CA ILE A 262 9.53 1.41 15.87
C ILE A 262 9.85 2.33 14.70
N ILE A 263 10.62 3.38 14.98
CA ILE A 263 11.21 4.29 13.99
C ILE A 263 12.64 3.81 13.71
N THR A 264 12.94 3.49 12.45
CA THR A 264 14.27 3.13 11.98
C THR A 264 14.95 4.39 11.46
N VAL A 265 15.82 4.97 12.28
CA VAL A 265 16.48 6.25 12.03
C VAL A 265 17.86 6.01 11.41
N SER A 266 18.05 6.58 10.22
CA SER A 266 19.37 6.65 9.57
C SER A 266 20.08 7.94 9.98
N LEU A 267 21.39 7.91 10.12
CA LEU A 267 22.18 9.08 10.50
C LEU A 267 22.63 9.86 9.25
N SER A 268 23.11 11.08 9.46
CA SER A 268 23.78 11.85 8.40
C SER A 268 25.17 11.30 8.08
N ASN A 269 25.89 10.82 9.11
CA ASN A 269 27.15 10.10 8.99
C ASN A 269 27.05 8.79 9.77
N ASP A 270 26.72 7.72 9.07
CA ASP A 270 26.48 6.39 9.67
C ASP A 270 27.75 5.77 10.31
N LYS A 271 28.95 6.30 10.06
CA LYS A 271 30.21 5.70 10.55
C LYS A 271 30.70 6.20 11.91
N ASP A 272 30.14 7.30 12.44
CA ASP A 272 30.63 7.88 13.70
C ASP A 272 29.80 7.40 14.90
N GLU A 273 30.38 6.51 15.71
CA GLU A 273 29.79 6.01 16.95
C GLU A 273 29.49 7.14 17.95
N LYS A 274 30.28 8.22 17.97
CA LYS A 274 30.05 9.36 18.86
C LYS A 274 28.84 10.17 18.43
N LEU A 275 28.64 10.35 17.12
CA LEU A 275 27.42 10.95 16.59
C LEU A 275 26.19 10.07 16.90
N ALA A 276 26.29 8.75 16.73
CA ALA A 276 25.21 7.83 17.10
C ALA A 276 24.83 7.93 18.60
N LYS A 277 25.81 8.02 19.50
CA LYS A 277 25.58 8.23 20.95
C LYS A 277 24.95 9.60 21.26
N ARG A 278 25.43 10.69 20.65
CA ARG A 278 24.84 12.04 20.81
C ARG A 278 23.40 12.10 20.32
N VAL A 279 23.10 11.56 19.13
CA VAL A 279 21.75 11.53 18.57
C VAL A 279 20.82 10.66 19.42
N LYS A 280 21.28 9.47 19.85
CA LYS A 280 20.55 8.64 20.83
C LYS A 280 20.21 9.44 22.11
N ALA A 281 21.16 10.17 22.69
CA ALA A 281 20.96 10.96 23.90
C ALA A 281 20.01 12.18 23.73
N ARG A 282 19.76 12.62 22.49
CA ARG A 282 18.72 13.63 22.18
C ARG A 282 17.34 13.03 21.94
N ILE A 283 17.26 11.76 21.55
CA ILE A 283 16.01 11.05 21.25
C ILE A 283 15.45 10.38 22.52
N GLU A 284 16.28 9.60 23.22
CA GLU A 284 15.89 8.79 24.37
C GLU A 284 15.48 9.68 25.54
N ARG A 285 14.30 9.41 26.12
CA ARG A 285 13.75 10.19 27.23
C ARG A 285 14.53 9.90 28.51
N THR A 286 15.34 10.86 28.94
CA THR A 286 16.13 10.79 30.17
C THR A 286 15.46 11.56 31.30
N THR A 287 15.28 10.91 32.45
CA THR A 287 14.65 11.50 33.63
C THR A 287 15.67 12.01 34.65
N LEU A 288 15.28 12.96 35.50
CA LEU A 288 16.16 13.49 36.56
C LEU A 288 16.62 12.40 37.54
N GLY A 289 15.79 11.38 37.79
CA GLY A 289 16.13 10.23 38.62
C GLY A 289 17.34 9.45 38.08
N GLU A 290 17.35 9.14 36.78
CA GLU A 290 18.46 8.41 36.11
C GLU A 290 19.79 9.16 36.18
N VAL A 291 19.75 10.49 36.17
CA VAL A 291 20.92 11.37 36.17
C VAL A 291 21.39 11.75 37.59
N SER A 292 20.51 11.62 38.60
CA SER A 292 20.84 11.89 40.00
C SER A 292 21.64 10.75 40.67
N GLU A 293 22.50 11.10 41.63
CA GLU A 293 23.11 10.15 42.58
C GLU A 293 22.13 9.85 43.72
N TYR A 294 21.48 10.89 44.24
CA TYR A 294 20.43 10.81 45.25
C TYR A 294 19.57 12.08 45.24
N VAL A 295 18.35 11.95 45.79
CA VAL A 295 17.40 13.03 46.06
C VAL A 295 16.97 12.94 47.52
N GLU A 296 17.35 13.93 48.32
CA GLU A 296 17.11 13.98 49.75
C GLU A 296 16.26 15.19 50.15
N GLN A 297 15.58 15.07 51.28
CA GLN A 297 14.77 16.13 51.88
C GLN A 297 15.50 16.61 53.14
N ILE A 298 15.77 17.90 53.23
CA ILE A 298 16.52 18.49 54.34
C ILE A 298 15.59 19.44 55.10
N PHE A 299 15.51 19.22 56.41
CA PHE A 299 14.77 20.05 57.36
C PHE A 299 15.81 20.70 58.28
N LEU A 300 16.03 22.00 58.11
CA LEU A 300 16.76 22.84 59.06
C LEU A 300 15.73 23.60 59.91
N PRO A 301 16.12 24.16 61.08
CA PRO A 301 15.23 25.02 61.85
C PRO A 301 14.71 26.23 61.06
N ASP A 302 15.53 26.76 60.14
CA ASP A 302 15.27 28.03 59.43
C ASP A 302 14.90 27.86 57.94
N ASP A 303 15.10 26.68 57.34
CA ASP A 303 14.87 26.45 55.90
C ASP A 303 14.55 24.96 55.62
N MET A 304 13.81 24.70 54.54
CA MET A 304 13.35 23.36 54.18
C MET A 304 13.43 23.21 52.66
N PHE A 305 14.15 22.21 52.16
CA PHE A 305 14.34 22.03 50.72
C PHE A 305 14.63 20.58 50.32
N VAL A 306 14.31 20.25 49.06
CA VAL A 306 14.84 19.05 48.40
C VAL A 306 16.22 19.37 47.84
N LEU A 307 17.22 18.55 48.19
CA LEU A 307 18.54 18.59 47.60
C LEU A 307 18.65 17.46 46.57
N VAL A 308 19.07 17.81 45.35
CA VAL A 308 19.33 16.88 44.26
C VAL A 308 20.80 16.92 43.92
N LYS A 309 21.47 15.78 44.06
CA LYS A 309 22.87 15.60 43.67
C LYS A 309 22.93 14.98 42.27
N LEU A 310 23.54 15.66 41.31
CA LEU A 310 23.69 15.19 39.93
C LEU A 310 24.98 14.38 39.75
N ASN A 311 24.88 13.25 39.04
CA ASN A 311 26.02 12.41 38.69
C ASN A 311 26.72 12.95 37.44
N VAL A 312 27.73 13.81 37.64
CA VAL A 312 28.49 14.44 36.54
C VAL A 312 29.24 13.41 35.68
N ARG A 313 29.59 12.22 36.21
CA ARG A 313 30.24 11.15 35.44
C ARG A 313 29.25 10.54 34.44
N ARG A 314 28.06 10.15 34.90
CA ARG A 314 26.99 9.59 34.06
C ARG A 314 26.55 10.57 32.97
N ILE A 315 26.42 11.87 33.27
CA ILE A 315 26.11 12.91 32.26
C ILE A 315 27.16 12.91 31.13
N ARG A 316 28.45 12.80 31.49
CA ARG A 316 29.57 12.81 30.53
C ARG A 316 29.65 11.51 29.72
N GLU A 317 29.40 10.36 30.34
CA GLU A 317 29.38 9.04 29.69
C GLU A 317 28.24 8.94 28.66
N LEU A 318 27.06 9.43 29.01
CA LEU A 318 25.89 9.50 28.12
C LEU A 318 25.97 10.63 27.07
N GLN A 319 27.01 11.48 27.13
CA GLN A 319 27.21 12.65 26.25
C GLN A 319 26.00 13.60 26.21
N LEU A 320 25.32 13.77 27.35
CA LEU A 320 24.14 14.62 27.47
C LEU A 320 24.52 16.11 27.38
N GLU A 321 23.96 16.80 26.38
CA GLU A 321 24.09 18.25 26.15
C GLU A 321 23.20 19.03 27.14
N VAL A 322 23.50 18.91 28.43
CA VAL A 322 22.67 19.43 29.54
C VAL A 322 23.52 20.28 30.49
N THR A 323 23.07 21.50 30.75
CA THR A 323 23.59 22.38 31.82
C THR A 323 22.67 22.35 33.05
N PRO A 324 23.15 22.72 34.25
CA PRO A 324 22.28 22.88 35.42
C PRO A 324 21.11 23.83 35.14
N ASP A 325 21.33 24.91 34.40
CA ASP A 325 20.28 25.89 34.04
C ASP A 325 19.22 25.27 33.13
N SER A 326 19.61 24.40 32.19
CA SER A 326 18.66 23.62 31.38
C SER A 326 17.82 22.68 32.24
N ILE A 327 18.38 22.09 33.31
CA ILE A 327 17.63 21.25 34.25
C ILE A 327 16.61 22.09 35.03
N ILE A 328 16.98 23.31 35.47
CA ILE A 328 16.05 24.24 36.13
C ILE A 328 14.89 24.57 35.19
N GLN A 329 15.17 24.86 33.92
CA GLN A 329 14.14 25.13 32.91
C GLN A 329 13.20 23.92 32.70
N SER A 330 13.75 22.70 32.62
CA SER A 330 12.94 21.47 32.56
C SER A 330 12.09 21.26 33.82
N ILE A 331 12.61 21.53 35.03
CA ILE A 331 11.85 21.46 36.29
C ILE A 331 10.71 22.49 36.34
N CYS A 332 10.96 23.74 35.92
CA CYS A 332 9.95 24.80 35.93
C CYS A 332 8.87 24.63 34.84
N SER A 333 9.21 24.00 33.72
CA SER A 333 8.26 23.71 32.63
C SER A 333 7.49 22.39 32.81
N ALA A 334 7.97 21.49 33.67
CA ALA A 334 7.33 20.21 33.93
C ALA A 334 5.93 20.37 34.54
N ARG A 335 4.93 19.79 33.88
CA ARG A 335 3.55 19.72 34.38
C ARG A 335 3.42 18.61 35.44
N LEU A 336 3.92 18.89 36.64
CA LEU A 336 3.78 18.01 37.81
C LEU A 336 2.38 18.14 38.44
N PRO A 337 1.89 17.14 39.20
CA PRO A 337 0.67 17.24 40.02
C PRO A 337 0.87 18.08 41.30
N ILE A 338 1.90 18.91 41.32
CA ILE A 338 2.28 19.84 42.38
C ILE A 338 2.07 21.26 41.83
N PRO A 339 1.72 22.26 42.66
CA PRO A 339 1.80 23.67 42.27
C PRO A 339 3.08 24.03 41.49
N SER A 340 2.92 24.78 40.40
CA SER A 340 3.98 25.07 39.43
C SER A 340 5.23 25.67 40.09
N ILE A 341 6.38 25.04 39.86
CA ILE A 341 7.67 25.45 40.43
C ILE A 341 8.16 26.72 39.71
N LYS A 342 8.30 27.83 40.45
CA LYS A 342 8.84 29.10 39.92
C LYS A 342 10.36 29.10 39.97
N SER A 343 11.01 29.72 38.99
CA SER A 343 12.48 29.84 38.92
C SER A 343 13.12 30.34 40.23
N SER A 344 12.48 31.29 40.93
CA SER A 344 12.93 31.82 42.23
C SER A 344 13.05 30.78 43.36
N GLN A 345 12.38 29.63 43.24
CA GLN A 345 12.37 28.55 44.24
C GLN A 345 13.53 27.57 44.05
N VAL A 346 14.15 27.56 42.87
CA VAL A 346 15.25 26.66 42.50
C VAL A 346 16.57 27.42 42.58
N ARG A 347 17.55 26.91 43.33
CA ARG A 347 18.89 27.48 43.41
C ARG A 347 19.95 26.42 43.16
N THR A 348 20.90 26.70 42.29
CA THR A 348 22.09 25.87 42.09
C THR A 348 23.16 26.18 43.14
N VAL A 349 23.72 25.14 43.75
CA VAL A 349 24.89 25.24 44.63
C VAL A 349 26.07 24.58 43.93
N GLY A 350 26.93 25.41 43.34
CA GLY A 350 27.99 24.95 42.46
C GLY A 350 27.46 24.25 41.19
N LYS A 351 28.25 23.33 40.64
CA LYS A 351 27.98 22.71 39.32
C LYS A 351 27.17 21.41 39.34
N SER A 352 26.85 20.87 40.53
CA SER A 352 26.28 19.50 40.66
C SER A 352 25.15 19.36 41.68
N ILE A 353 24.77 20.43 42.38
CA ILE A 353 23.73 20.38 43.41
C ILE A 353 22.64 21.39 43.05
N ILE A 354 21.39 20.92 43.04
CA ILE A 354 20.20 21.74 42.84
C ILE A 354 19.37 21.68 44.13
N LEU A 355 18.98 22.84 44.64
CA LEU A 355 18.07 22.99 45.77
C LEU A 355 16.70 23.45 45.26
N VAL A 356 15.63 22.76 45.65
CA VAL A 356 14.24 23.12 45.33
C VAL A 356 13.48 23.40 46.62
N ARG A 357 13.03 24.65 46.81
CA ARG A 357 12.23 25.05 47.98
C ARG A 357 10.73 24.83 47.74
N PRO A 358 9.97 24.46 48.79
CA PRO A 358 8.51 24.39 48.75
C PRO A 358 7.90 25.80 48.78
N VAL A 359 6.60 25.91 48.49
CA VAL A 359 5.86 27.18 48.66
C VAL A 359 4.50 26.92 49.29
N ASP A 360 4.18 27.77 50.27
CA ASP A 360 2.87 27.88 50.90
C ASP A 360 1.80 28.25 49.87
N THR A 361 1.07 27.24 49.44
CA THR A 361 -0.07 27.37 48.51
C THR A 361 -1.42 27.09 49.19
N GLY A 362 -1.42 26.98 50.53
CA GLY A 362 -2.60 26.78 51.39
C GLY A 362 -3.33 25.44 51.25
N LYS A 363 -3.06 24.67 50.19
CA LYS A 363 -3.77 23.42 49.85
C LYS A 363 -3.16 22.16 50.48
N CYS A 364 -1.90 22.20 50.89
CA CYS A 364 -1.18 21.06 51.48
C CYS A 364 -0.23 21.55 52.59
N SER A 365 0.00 20.72 53.60
CA SER A 365 1.06 20.96 54.60
C SER A 365 2.44 20.93 53.93
N MET A 366 3.39 21.75 54.41
CA MET A 366 4.74 21.82 53.82
C MET A 366 5.50 20.49 53.88
N ALA A 367 5.31 19.68 54.93
CA ALA A 367 5.90 18.34 54.99
C ALA A 367 5.35 17.40 53.89
N MET A 368 4.06 17.53 53.56
CA MET A 368 3.40 16.77 52.50
C MET A 368 3.87 17.26 51.11
N TYR A 369 4.00 18.58 50.92
CA TYR A 369 4.57 19.17 49.71
C TYR A 369 6.03 18.71 49.49
N MET A 370 6.83 18.65 50.55
CA MET A 370 8.22 18.16 50.53
C MET A 370 8.28 16.69 50.08
N HIS A 371 7.38 15.85 50.61
CA HIS A 371 7.29 14.44 50.22
C HIS A 371 6.89 14.28 48.74
N TYR A 372 5.92 15.07 48.27
CA TYR A 372 5.54 15.10 46.86
C TYR A 372 6.68 15.59 45.95
N LEU A 373 7.39 16.67 46.32
CA LEU A 373 8.58 17.10 45.57
C LEU A 373 9.57 15.94 45.45
N LYS A 374 9.95 15.30 46.56
CA LYS A 374 10.89 14.17 46.56
C LYS A 374 10.45 13.03 45.63
N TYR A 375 9.15 12.72 45.58
CA TYR A 375 8.60 11.66 44.74
C TYR A 375 8.52 12.03 43.26
N TYR A 376 8.10 13.26 42.94
CA TYR A 376 7.84 13.67 41.56
C TYR A 376 9.05 14.28 40.85
N LEU A 377 9.99 14.93 41.55
CA LEU A 377 11.17 15.53 40.91
C LEU A 377 11.99 14.51 40.07
N PRO A 378 12.25 13.27 40.54
CA PRO A 378 12.94 12.26 39.75
C PRO A 378 12.26 11.93 38.42
N THR A 379 10.93 12.09 38.33
CA THR A 379 10.14 11.76 37.13
C THR A 379 10.17 12.85 36.05
N VAL A 380 10.73 14.03 36.36
CA VAL A 380 10.87 15.14 35.40
C VAL A 380 11.77 14.71 34.23
N PRO A 381 11.31 14.81 32.97
CA PRO A 381 12.17 14.60 31.81
C PRO A 381 13.12 15.79 31.65
N ILE A 382 14.43 15.53 31.58
CA ILE A 382 15.43 16.58 31.33
C ILE A 382 15.63 16.78 29.84
N LYS A 383 15.84 15.67 29.12
CA LYS A 383 16.17 15.62 27.69
C LYS A 383 15.53 14.40 27.05
N GLY A 384 15.39 14.41 25.72
CA GLY A 384 14.70 13.37 24.96
C GLY A 384 13.32 13.80 24.50
N ILE A 385 12.74 13.02 23.59
CA ILE A 385 11.45 13.31 22.97
C ILE A 385 10.30 12.73 23.83
N PRO A 386 9.25 13.51 24.15
CA PRO A 386 8.05 12.98 24.78
C PRO A 386 7.39 11.95 23.85
N GLY A 387 7.11 10.75 24.35
CA GLY A 387 6.53 9.65 23.57
C GLY A 387 7.53 8.65 22.98
N VAL A 388 8.83 8.84 23.20
CA VAL A 388 9.87 7.81 23.02
C VAL A 388 10.09 7.08 24.35
N THR A 389 10.05 5.75 24.33
CA THR A 389 10.33 4.90 25.50
C THR A 389 11.82 4.56 25.60
N ARG A 390 12.46 4.21 24.48
CA ARG A 390 13.86 3.74 24.43
C ARG A 390 14.46 3.85 23.03
N CYS A 391 15.79 3.95 22.96
CA CYS A 391 16.55 3.98 21.71
C CYS A 391 17.74 3.01 21.77
N VAL A 392 17.93 2.20 20.73
CA VAL A 392 19.04 1.23 20.64
C VAL A 392 19.86 1.50 19.38
N ILE A 393 21.18 1.48 19.53
CA ILE A 393 22.13 1.55 18.41
C ILE A 393 22.30 0.12 17.87
N ASN A 394 22.07 -0.07 16.58
CA ASN A 394 22.42 -1.27 15.83
C ASN A 394 23.66 -1.00 14.96
N ALA A 395 24.56 -1.98 14.85
CA ALA A 395 25.71 -1.93 13.95
C ALA A 395 25.50 -2.96 12.82
N ASP A 396 25.46 -2.49 11.57
CA ASP A 396 25.24 -3.35 10.40
C ASP A 396 26.57 -4.00 9.95
N ASP A 397 26.95 -5.14 10.54
CA ASP A 397 28.17 -5.89 10.22
C ASP A 397 28.35 -6.16 8.70
N LYS A 398 27.24 -6.31 7.96
CA LYS A 398 27.22 -6.70 6.55
C LYS A 398 27.60 -5.59 5.56
N LYS A 399 27.58 -4.32 5.96
CA LYS A 399 27.86 -3.16 5.08
C LYS A 399 29.13 -2.39 5.48
N GLY A 400 29.91 -2.95 6.41
CA GLY A 400 30.93 -2.22 7.16
C GLY A 400 30.32 -1.37 8.28
N GLU A 401 31.14 -0.99 9.25
CA GLU A 401 30.78 -0.24 10.47
C GLU A 401 29.82 0.93 10.18
N SER A 402 28.52 0.67 10.27
CA SER A 402 27.46 1.62 10.00
C SER A 402 26.38 1.49 11.06
N PHE A 403 26.13 2.59 11.75
CA PHE A 403 25.25 2.67 12.90
C PHE A 403 23.87 3.17 12.48
N GLN A 404 22.85 2.39 12.80
CA GLN A 404 21.45 2.79 12.68
C GLN A 404 20.83 2.86 14.07
N LEU A 405 19.87 3.75 14.27
CA LEU A 405 19.16 3.87 15.54
C LEU A 405 17.75 3.29 15.39
N PHE A 406 17.41 2.31 16.21
CA PHE A 406 16.02 1.88 16.39
C PHE A 406 15.44 2.62 17.59
N VAL A 407 14.33 3.32 17.37
CA VAL A 407 13.66 4.14 18.38
C VAL A 407 12.27 3.57 18.62
N GLU A 408 11.98 3.17 19.85
CA GLU A 408 10.65 2.72 20.24
C GLU A 408 9.84 3.94 20.71
N GLY A 409 8.75 4.26 19.99
CA GLY A 409 7.95 5.45 20.25
C GLY A 409 7.07 5.89 19.08
N SER A 410 6.08 6.74 19.37
CA SER A 410 5.12 7.25 18.39
C SER A 410 5.47 8.61 17.78
N SER A 411 6.42 9.34 18.36
CA SER A 411 6.71 10.76 18.05
C SER A 411 7.59 10.95 16.81
N PHE A 412 7.13 10.42 15.67
CA PHE A 412 7.87 10.42 14.40
C PHE A 412 8.27 11.81 13.89
N LYS A 413 7.37 12.79 13.99
CA LYS A 413 7.60 14.17 13.54
C LYS A 413 8.79 14.85 14.25
N GLU A 414 8.92 14.62 15.56
CA GLU A 414 10.00 15.21 16.36
C GLU A 414 11.34 14.54 16.06
N VAL A 415 11.35 13.22 15.85
CA VAL A 415 12.55 12.46 15.46
C VAL A 415 13.08 12.90 14.09
N LEU A 416 12.19 13.16 13.12
CA LEU A 416 12.58 13.69 11.80
C LEU A 416 13.15 15.12 11.85
N ALA A 417 12.74 15.93 12.84
CA ALA A 417 13.18 17.32 13.00
C ALA A 417 14.54 17.46 13.70
N LEU A 418 15.16 16.36 14.15
CA LEU A 418 16.44 16.41 14.85
C LEU A 418 17.63 16.63 13.89
N ASN A 419 18.53 17.53 14.31
CA ASN A 419 19.82 17.70 13.66
C ASN A 419 20.64 16.39 13.73
N GLU A 420 21.42 16.13 12.67
CA GLU A 420 22.23 14.91 12.46
C GLU A 420 21.42 13.64 12.08
N VAL A 421 20.09 13.69 12.05
CA VAL A 421 19.22 12.63 11.51
C VAL A 421 18.99 12.81 10.00
N ASN A 422 18.97 11.71 9.24
CA ASN A 422 18.65 11.72 7.81
C ASN A 422 17.16 11.41 7.57
N GLY A 423 16.35 12.47 7.45
CA GLY A 423 14.90 12.35 7.23
C GLY A 423 14.49 11.67 5.91
N ILE A 424 15.38 11.61 4.90
CA ILE A 424 15.07 10.98 3.59
C ILE A 424 15.07 9.45 3.68
N LYS A 425 15.93 8.89 4.54
CA LYS A 425 16.09 7.44 4.71
C LYS A 425 15.35 6.87 5.93
N THR A 426 14.99 7.73 6.88
CA THR A 426 14.34 7.34 8.14
C THR A 426 12.93 6.79 7.86
N ARG A 427 12.61 5.63 8.44
CA ARG A 427 11.35 4.91 8.23
C ARG A 427 10.58 4.77 9.53
N PHE A 428 9.27 4.60 9.43
CA PHE A 428 8.41 4.26 10.54
C PHE A 428 7.45 3.13 10.14
N ASN A 429 6.95 2.41 11.13
CA ASN A 429 6.12 1.23 10.94
C ASN A 429 4.61 1.50 11.17
N ASN A 430 4.21 2.73 11.50
CA ASN A 430 2.80 3.12 11.67
C ASN A 430 2.32 3.99 10.50
N ALA A 431 1.54 3.40 9.59
CA ALA A 431 1.03 4.07 8.40
C ALA A 431 0.14 5.30 8.68
N ILE A 432 -0.61 5.33 9.79
CA ILE A 432 -1.48 6.48 10.12
C ILE A 432 -0.64 7.71 10.46
N ILE A 433 0.37 7.55 11.30
CA ILE A 433 1.25 8.67 11.70
C ILE A 433 2.10 9.12 10.50
N ILE A 434 2.44 8.21 9.58
CA ILE A 434 3.08 8.56 8.31
C ILE A 434 2.13 9.39 7.44
N ALA A 435 0.85 9.05 7.36
CA ALA A 435 -0.14 9.86 6.65
C ALA A 435 -0.29 11.26 7.26
N GLU A 436 -0.29 11.37 8.60
CA GLU A 436 -0.33 12.66 9.32
C GLU A 436 0.92 13.53 9.11
N VAL A 437 2.10 12.94 8.85
CA VAL A 437 3.40 13.67 8.80
C VAL A 437 3.96 13.84 7.38
N LEU A 438 3.87 12.82 6.53
CA LEU A 438 4.44 12.78 5.19
C LEU A 438 3.38 12.70 4.06
N GLY A 439 2.12 12.43 4.41
CA GLY A 439 1.01 12.34 3.45
C GLY A 439 0.70 10.91 2.98
N ILE A 440 -0.39 10.80 2.21
CA ILE A 440 -1.05 9.52 1.92
C ILE A 440 -0.20 8.56 1.06
N GLU A 441 0.56 9.07 0.08
CA GLU A 441 1.46 8.25 -0.75
C GLU A 441 2.62 7.62 0.04
N ALA A 442 3.14 8.33 1.04
CA ALA A 442 4.14 7.78 1.95
C ALA A 442 3.54 6.66 2.82
N ALA A 443 2.27 6.80 3.22
CA ALA A 443 1.55 5.75 3.95
C ALA A 443 1.25 4.52 3.08
N ARG A 444 0.83 4.71 1.80
CA ARG A 444 0.71 3.66 0.79
C ARG A 444 2.01 2.85 0.67
N GLY A 445 3.13 3.54 0.45
CA GLY A 445 4.46 2.91 0.36
C GLY A 445 4.87 2.18 1.63
N SER A 446 4.55 2.73 2.81
CA SER A 446 4.79 2.07 4.11
C SER A 446 4.01 0.76 4.21
N ILE A 447 2.70 0.76 3.96
CA ILE A 447 1.83 -0.43 4.00
C ILE A 447 2.38 -1.54 3.10
N ILE A 448 2.77 -1.22 1.86
CA ILE A 448 3.34 -2.18 0.91
C ILE A 448 4.63 -2.78 1.49
N SER A 449 5.54 -1.94 1.98
CA SER A 449 6.83 -2.40 2.52
C SER A 449 6.67 -3.24 3.78
N GLU A 450 5.77 -2.87 4.71
CA GLU A 450 5.56 -3.58 5.97
C GLU A 450 4.93 -4.96 5.76
N ILE A 451 3.94 -5.09 4.87
CA ILE A 451 3.32 -6.39 4.56
C ILE A 451 4.34 -7.32 3.88
N LEU A 452 5.09 -6.82 2.89
CA LEU A 452 6.11 -7.62 2.20
C LEU A 452 7.24 -8.04 3.14
N ASN A 453 7.73 -7.14 4.00
CA ASN A 453 8.74 -7.48 5.01
C ASN A 453 8.22 -8.60 5.93
N THR A 454 7.04 -8.42 6.54
CA THR A 454 6.46 -9.36 7.51
C THR A 454 6.25 -10.76 6.90
N MET A 455 5.85 -10.85 5.62
CA MET A 455 5.71 -12.12 4.91
C MET A 455 7.08 -12.75 4.58
N SER A 456 8.03 -11.95 4.10
CA SER A 456 9.37 -12.43 3.71
C SER A 456 10.17 -13.02 4.89
N GLU A 457 9.99 -12.49 6.11
CA GLU A 457 10.61 -13.01 7.33
C GLU A 457 10.16 -14.44 7.67
N HIS A 458 8.96 -14.84 7.21
CA HIS A 458 8.41 -16.19 7.36
C HIS A 458 8.73 -17.09 6.15
N GLY A 459 9.56 -16.64 5.20
CA GLY A 459 9.87 -17.36 3.97
C GLY A 459 8.71 -17.41 2.96
N ILE A 460 7.69 -16.57 3.13
CA ILE A 460 6.53 -16.49 2.25
C ILE A 460 6.80 -15.43 1.17
N GLU A 461 7.01 -15.88 -0.07
CA GLU A 461 7.11 -15.01 -1.25
C GLU A 461 5.70 -14.65 -1.73
N LEU A 462 5.36 -13.35 -1.71
CA LEU A 462 4.07 -12.82 -2.15
C LEU A 462 4.28 -11.80 -3.28
N ASP A 463 3.51 -11.90 -4.38
CA ASP A 463 3.58 -10.91 -5.44
C ASP A 463 3.10 -9.54 -4.92
N ARG A 464 3.99 -8.54 -5.07
CA ARG A 464 3.76 -7.12 -4.77
C ARG A 464 2.45 -6.57 -5.33
N ARG A 465 1.94 -7.07 -6.46
CA ARG A 465 0.73 -6.57 -7.13
C ARG A 465 -0.51 -6.73 -6.27
N HIS A 466 -0.62 -7.85 -5.55
CA HIS A 466 -1.73 -8.09 -4.61
C HIS A 466 -1.66 -7.13 -3.42
N VAL A 467 -0.47 -6.92 -2.85
CA VAL A 467 -0.24 -6.00 -1.73
C VAL A 467 -0.48 -4.54 -2.17
N MET A 468 -0.08 -4.20 -3.38
CA MET A 468 -0.29 -2.87 -3.97
C MET A 468 -1.77 -2.57 -4.15
N LEU A 469 -2.55 -3.50 -4.72
CA LEU A 469 -4.01 -3.34 -4.84
C LEU A 469 -4.69 -3.16 -3.48
N LEU A 470 -4.24 -3.90 -2.47
CA LEU A 470 -4.70 -3.72 -1.09
C LEU A 470 -4.37 -2.32 -0.55
N ALA A 471 -3.12 -1.88 -0.68
CA ALA A 471 -2.69 -0.58 -0.21
C ALA A 471 -3.47 0.56 -0.90
N ASP A 472 -3.68 0.45 -2.21
CA ASP A 472 -4.48 1.41 -2.99
C ASP A 472 -5.94 1.47 -2.53
N LEU A 473 -6.58 0.32 -2.28
CA LEU A 473 -7.93 0.30 -1.69
C LEU A 473 -7.96 0.96 -0.30
N MET A 474 -6.89 0.83 0.49
CA MET A 474 -6.78 1.46 1.80
C MET A 474 -6.52 2.97 1.74
N THR A 475 -6.10 3.54 0.59
CA THR A 475 -5.66 4.94 0.49
C THR A 475 -6.36 5.80 -0.56
N TYR A 476 -7.09 5.24 -1.53
CA TYR A 476 -7.67 6.00 -2.67
C TYR A 476 -8.63 7.14 -2.28
N ARG A 477 -9.22 7.12 -1.07
CA ARG A 477 -10.08 8.18 -0.53
C ARG A 477 -9.33 9.36 0.10
N GLY A 478 -8.00 9.30 0.19
CA GLY A 478 -7.15 10.34 0.80
C GLY A 478 -6.92 10.19 2.31
N GLU A 479 -7.57 9.24 2.98
CA GLU A 479 -7.29 8.80 4.36
C GLU A 479 -6.86 7.32 4.35
N VAL A 480 -6.10 6.90 5.37
CA VAL A 480 -5.77 5.47 5.57
C VAL A 480 -6.97 4.76 6.20
N LEU A 481 -7.75 4.05 5.39
CA LEU A 481 -8.94 3.32 5.82
C LEU A 481 -8.61 1.84 6.08
N GLY A 482 -8.73 1.42 7.35
CA GLY A 482 -8.58 0.01 7.73
C GLY A 482 -9.78 -0.85 7.31
N ILE A 483 -9.55 -2.13 7.04
CA ILE A 483 -10.55 -3.15 6.61
C ILE A 483 -11.50 -3.58 7.76
N THR A 484 -11.75 -2.68 8.71
CA THR A 484 -12.73 -2.88 9.79
C THR A 484 -14.12 -2.49 9.32
N ARG A 485 -15.18 -2.87 10.04
CA ARG A 485 -16.55 -2.41 9.75
C ARG A 485 -16.64 -0.87 9.60
N ASN A 486 -15.92 -0.13 10.45
CA ASN A 486 -15.92 1.33 10.45
C ASN A 486 -15.26 1.92 9.19
N GLY A 487 -14.24 1.24 8.62
CA GLY A 487 -13.61 1.64 7.37
C GLY A 487 -14.39 1.18 6.14
N LEU A 488 -15.00 -0.02 6.18
CA LEU A 488 -15.84 -0.53 5.09
C LEU A 488 -17.04 0.40 4.82
N VAL A 489 -17.69 0.92 5.87
CA VAL A 489 -18.77 1.94 5.76
C VAL A 489 -18.30 3.23 5.08
N LYS A 490 -17.02 3.61 5.20
CA LYS A 490 -16.43 4.74 4.46
C LYS A 490 -16.04 4.39 3.01
N MET A 491 -15.84 3.11 2.70
CA MET A 491 -15.41 2.64 1.38
C MET A 491 -16.57 2.29 0.43
N LYS A 492 -17.72 1.86 0.97
CA LYS A 492 -18.83 1.24 0.21
C LYS A 492 -20.16 1.93 0.51
N GLU A 493 -20.95 2.15 -0.53
CA GLU A 493 -22.28 2.77 -0.43
C GLU A 493 -23.42 1.74 -0.31
N SER A 494 -23.23 0.49 -0.79
CA SER A 494 -24.28 -0.53 -0.84
C SER A 494 -24.67 -1.02 0.56
N VAL A 495 -25.94 -0.83 0.92
CA VAL A 495 -26.51 -1.18 2.23
C VAL A 495 -26.53 -2.70 2.43
N LEU A 496 -26.90 -3.46 1.40
CA LEU A 496 -26.98 -4.92 1.48
C LEU A 496 -25.59 -5.56 1.68
N LEU A 497 -24.55 -5.00 1.08
CA LEU A 497 -23.16 -5.40 1.31
C LEU A 497 -22.76 -5.17 2.77
N LEU A 498 -22.99 -3.96 3.29
CA LEU A 498 -22.68 -3.60 4.69
C LEU A 498 -23.44 -4.49 5.68
N ALA A 499 -24.75 -4.69 5.47
CA ALA A 499 -25.57 -5.56 6.28
C ALA A 499 -25.08 -7.03 6.25
N SER A 500 -24.57 -7.54 5.11
CA SER A 500 -24.02 -8.90 5.01
C SER A 500 -22.72 -9.13 5.81
N PHE A 501 -22.06 -8.05 6.20
CA PHE A 501 -20.74 -8.08 6.82
C PHE A 501 -20.81 -8.21 8.35
N GLU A 502 -21.26 -7.15 9.01
CA GLU A 502 -21.42 -7.02 10.46
C GLU A 502 -22.60 -6.07 10.75
N ARG A 503 -23.19 -6.14 11.96
CA ARG A 503 -24.28 -5.22 12.38
C ARG A 503 -25.43 -5.09 11.38
N THR A 504 -25.89 -6.25 10.88
CA THR A 504 -27.05 -6.42 9.98
C THR A 504 -28.21 -5.47 10.28
N ILE A 505 -28.67 -5.47 11.53
CA ILE A 505 -29.87 -4.76 11.99
C ILE A 505 -29.67 -3.24 11.96
N ASP A 506 -28.53 -2.75 12.47
CA ASP A 506 -28.23 -1.32 12.56
C ASP A 506 -28.25 -0.67 11.16
N HIS A 507 -27.54 -1.28 10.19
CA HIS A 507 -27.45 -0.78 8.82
C HIS A 507 -28.80 -0.80 8.08
N LEU A 508 -29.65 -1.80 8.33
CA LEU A 508 -30.98 -1.85 7.72
C LEU A 508 -31.95 -0.81 8.32
N TYR A 509 -31.90 -0.57 9.64
CA TYR A 509 -32.70 0.49 10.25
C TYR A 509 -32.23 1.89 9.84
N GLU A 510 -30.92 2.12 9.78
CA GLU A 510 -30.34 3.39 9.34
C GLU A 510 -30.72 3.71 7.89
N ALA A 511 -30.56 2.74 6.98
CA ALA A 511 -30.97 2.88 5.59
C ALA A 511 -32.49 3.09 5.42
N ALA A 512 -33.32 2.41 6.22
CA ALA A 512 -34.77 2.60 6.21
C ALA A 512 -35.18 3.99 6.74
N PHE A 513 -34.50 4.49 7.78
CA PHE A 513 -34.74 5.82 8.35
C PHE A 513 -34.38 6.94 7.37
N PHE A 514 -33.23 6.82 6.68
CA PHE A 514 -32.81 7.80 5.66
C PHE A 514 -33.44 7.59 4.28
N GLY A 515 -34.18 6.49 4.05
CA GLY A 515 -34.76 6.14 2.75
C GLY A 515 -33.70 5.87 1.67
N GLN A 516 -32.55 5.32 2.06
CA GLN A 516 -31.40 5.09 1.17
C GLN A 516 -31.75 4.10 0.05
N ARG A 517 -31.30 4.41 -1.17
CA ARG A 517 -31.53 3.58 -2.37
C ARG A 517 -30.26 2.83 -2.75
N ASP A 518 -30.29 1.51 -2.58
CA ASP A 518 -29.19 0.64 -3.00
C ASP A 518 -29.22 0.42 -4.52
N ARG A 519 -28.05 0.50 -5.16
CA ARG A 519 -27.88 0.24 -6.60
C ARG A 519 -27.27 -1.15 -6.74
N ILE A 520 -28.12 -2.15 -6.97
CA ILE A 520 -27.74 -3.57 -7.05
C ILE A 520 -26.75 -3.82 -8.20
N VAL A 521 -25.45 -3.63 -7.90
CA VAL A 521 -24.34 -3.63 -8.87
C VAL A 521 -23.12 -4.37 -8.33
N GLY A 522 -22.82 -4.24 -7.03
CA GLY A 522 -21.76 -5.00 -6.37
C GLY A 522 -22.05 -6.48 -6.26
N VAL A 523 -21.01 -7.24 -5.92
CA VAL A 523 -21.01 -8.72 -5.99
C VAL A 523 -21.98 -9.31 -4.96
N SER A 524 -21.94 -8.84 -3.72
CA SER A 524 -22.81 -9.32 -2.63
C SER A 524 -24.29 -9.14 -2.93
N GLU A 525 -24.70 -7.92 -3.29
CA GLU A 525 -26.10 -7.57 -3.50
C GLU A 525 -26.69 -8.26 -4.74
N CYS A 526 -25.91 -8.46 -5.81
CA CYS A 526 -26.31 -9.29 -6.95
C CYS A 526 -26.58 -10.75 -6.52
N ILE A 527 -25.69 -11.35 -5.70
CA ILE A 527 -25.85 -12.72 -5.18
C ILE A 527 -27.10 -12.83 -4.28
N ILE A 528 -27.31 -11.88 -3.38
CA ILE A 528 -28.48 -11.83 -2.49
C ILE A 528 -29.80 -11.76 -3.29
N MET A 529 -29.81 -10.99 -4.39
CA MET A 529 -30.98 -10.80 -5.24
C MET A 529 -31.15 -11.89 -6.32
N GLY A 530 -30.22 -12.85 -6.44
CA GLY A 530 -30.25 -13.88 -7.48
C GLY A 530 -30.01 -13.36 -8.91
N VAL A 531 -29.34 -12.21 -9.04
CA VAL A 531 -29.01 -11.56 -10.32
C VAL A 531 -27.56 -11.91 -10.72
N PRO A 532 -27.25 -12.16 -12.01
CA PRO A 532 -25.88 -12.39 -12.44
C PRO A 532 -24.96 -11.20 -12.11
N ILE A 533 -23.80 -11.50 -11.51
CA ILE A 533 -22.79 -10.52 -11.12
C ILE A 533 -22.20 -9.79 -12.34
N GLY A 534 -21.84 -8.51 -12.18
CA GLY A 534 -21.28 -7.69 -13.26
C GLY A 534 -19.79 -7.88 -13.57
N ILE A 535 -19.10 -8.75 -12.83
CA ILE A 535 -17.65 -9.03 -12.99
C ILE A 535 -17.42 -10.35 -13.76
N GLY A 536 -16.21 -10.54 -14.31
CA GLY A 536 -15.87 -11.73 -15.07
C GLY A 536 -16.78 -11.93 -16.29
N THR A 537 -17.38 -13.12 -16.40
CA THR A 537 -18.24 -13.49 -17.53
C THR A 537 -19.52 -12.67 -17.65
N GLY A 538 -19.96 -11.99 -16.59
CA GLY A 538 -21.14 -11.10 -16.63
C GLY A 538 -20.86 -9.67 -17.12
N MET A 539 -19.58 -9.32 -17.35
CA MET A 539 -19.18 -7.95 -17.72
C MET A 539 -19.60 -7.55 -19.14
N PHE A 540 -19.78 -8.53 -20.04
CA PHE A 540 -20.19 -8.30 -21.43
C PHE A 540 -21.50 -9.04 -21.76
N LYS A 541 -22.14 -8.63 -22.86
CA LYS A 541 -23.35 -9.29 -23.38
C LYS A 541 -23.10 -9.81 -24.78
N LEU A 542 -23.58 -11.02 -25.05
CA LEU A 542 -23.50 -11.63 -26.37
C LEU A 542 -24.62 -11.11 -27.26
N LEU A 543 -24.25 -10.57 -28.42
CA LEU A 543 -25.18 -10.21 -29.49
C LEU A 543 -25.06 -11.25 -30.60
N GLN A 544 -26.16 -11.92 -30.95
CA GLN A 544 -26.16 -12.83 -32.09
C GLN A 544 -25.98 -12.02 -33.38
N LYS A 545 -24.82 -12.18 -34.04
CA LYS A 545 -24.56 -11.55 -35.33
C LYS A 545 -25.51 -12.10 -36.38
N GLN A 546 -26.63 -11.43 -36.59
CA GLN A 546 -27.48 -11.71 -37.74
C GLN A 546 -26.71 -11.36 -39.01
N ILE A 547 -26.26 -12.40 -39.72
CA ILE A 547 -25.80 -12.28 -41.10
C ILE A 547 -27.05 -11.93 -41.91
N SER A 548 -27.29 -10.63 -42.05
CA SER A 548 -28.30 -10.13 -42.97
C SER A 548 -27.89 -10.61 -44.36
N GLN A 549 -28.69 -11.53 -44.92
CA GLN A 549 -28.67 -11.80 -46.34
C GLN A 549 -29.17 -10.55 -47.06
N LYS A 550 -28.30 -9.54 -47.18
CA LYS A 550 -28.37 -8.58 -48.26
C LYS A 550 -28.14 -9.37 -49.54
N LYS A 551 -29.23 -9.95 -50.05
CA LYS A 551 -29.29 -10.49 -51.39
C LYS A 551 -28.80 -9.42 -52.35
N SER A 552 -28.03 -9.86 -53.34
CA SER A 552 -27.65 -9.09 -54.51
C SER A 552 -28.89 -8.70 -55.32
N GLU A 553 -29.55 -7.63 -54.91
CA GLU A 553 -30.60 -6.96 -55.72
C GLU A 553 -30.01 -5.86 -56.63
N SER A 554 -28.68 -5.68 -56.65
CA SER A 554 -27.96 -4.85 -57.62
C SER A 554 -27.75 -5.53 -58.98
N ASP A 555 -27.79 -6.87 -59.02
CA ASP A 555 -27.30 -7.64 -60.18
C ASP A 555 -28.44 -8.35 -60.96
N GLN A 556 -29.71 -7.98 -60.69
CA GLN A 556 -30.91 -8.58 -61.30
C GLN A 556 -31.86 -7.57 -61.94
N GLN A 557 -31.37 -6.43 -62.44
CA GLN A 557 -32.18 -5.52 -63.26
C GLN A 557 -32.22 -5.89 -64.76
N ASP A 558 -31.28 -6.69 -65.27
CA ASP A 558 -31.18 -6.99 -66.72
C ASP A 558 -31.99 -8.22 -67.20
N ASN A 559 -32.71 -8.94 -66.34
CA ASN A 559 -33.55 -10.07 -66.78
C ASN A 559 -34.82 -10.24 -65.94
N LYS A 560 -35.85 -9.42 -66.23
CA LYS A 560 -37.24 -9.66 -65.80
C LYS A 560 -38.21 -9.75 -66.99
N GLY A 561 -37.99 -10.77 -67.82
CA GLY A 561 -39.02 -11.29 -68.71
C GLY A 561 -39.76 -12.47 -68.08
N LYS A 562 -41.07 -12.29 -67.78
CA LYS A 562 -42.09 -13.34 -67.55
C LYS A 562 -41.79 -14.45 -66.51
N ILE A 563 -42.57 -14.49 -65.42
CA ILE A 563 -43.65 -15.48 -65.19
C ILE A 563 -44.34 -15.20 -63.85
N GLN A 564 -45.64 -15.46 -63.81
CA GLN A 564 -46.58 -15.21 -62.72
C GLN A 564 -47.16 -16.56 -62.27
N LEU A 565 -47.06 -16.93 -60.98
CA LEU A 565 -47.88 -18.01 -60.40
C LEU A 565 -47.97 -17.94 -58.87
N LEU A 566 -49.03 -18.54 -58.34
CA LEU A 566 -49.62 -18.29 -57.02
C LEU A 566 -48.93 -19.07 -55.88
N SER A 567 -49.14 -18.60 -54.64
CA SER A 567 -49.17 -19.46 -53.46
C SER A 567 -50.41 -19.16 -52.57
N PRO A 568 -51.08 -20.18 -52.00
CA PRO A 568 -52.28 -20.02 -51.17
C PRO A 568 -51.97 -19.84 -49.66
N LYS A 569 -53.05 -19.70 -48.87
CA LYS A 569 -53.11 -19.27 -47.47
C LYS A 569 -52.66 -20.32 -46.42
N ARG A 570 -52.21 -19.81 -45.25
CA ARG A 570 -52.45 -20.33 -43.87
C ARG A 570 -51.80 -21.70 -43.52
N GLU A 571 -51.57 -22.11 -42.28
CA GLU A 571 -51.85 -21.58 -40.91
C GLU A 571 -50.91 -22.30 -39.90
N VAL A 572 -50.26 -21.61 -38.95
CA VAL A 572 -49.87 -22.19 -37.63
C VAL A 572 -49.87 -21.08 -36.56
N LEU A 573 -51.00 -20.98 -35.85
CA LEU A 573 -51.14 -20.99 -34.39
C LEU A 573 -50.06 -20.32 -33.51
N SER A 574 -50.45 -19.22 -32.87
CA SER A 574 -50.18 -19.02 -31.43
C SER A 574 -51.47 -18.52 -30.75
N ALA A 575 -51.99 -19.33 -29.82
CA ALA A 575 -53.04 -18.94 -28.88
C ALA A 575 -52.39 -18.05 -27.81
N SER A 576 -52.84 -16.81 -27.61
CA SER A 576 -53.81 -16.41 -26.57
C SER A 576 -53.54 -17.06 -25.18
N THR A 577 -53.54 -16.30 -24.09
CA THR A 577 -54.79 -15.74 -23.56
C THR A 577 -54.57 -14.44 -22.79
N SER A 578 -55.46 -13.48 -23.00
CA SER A 578 -55.58 -12.21 -22.29
C SER A 578 -56.37 -12.36 -20.99
N GLN A 579 -56.29 -11.37 -20.09
CA GLN A 579 -57.50 -10.90 -19.41
C GLN A 579 -57.40 -9.44 -18.95
N GLN A 580 -58.18 -8.59 -19.63
CA GLN A 580 -58.80 -7.42 -19.04
C GLN A 580 -60.31 -7.70 -18.94
N THR A 581 -60.93 -7.17 -17.89
CA THR A 581 -62.34 -6.79 -17.79
C THR A 581 -62.38 -5.52 -16.93
N GLN A 582 -63.34 -4.58 -16.96
CA GLN A 582 -64.46 -4.20 -17.84
C GLN A 582 -64.91 -2.80 -17.34
N SER A 583 -65.54 -1.87 -18.06
CA SER A 583 -65.72 -1.59 -19.50
C SER A 583 -66.51 -0.26 -19.61
N LEU A 584 -66.33 0.58 -20.64
CA LEU A 584 -67.33 0.91 -21.68
C LEU A 584 -66.87 2.16 -22.48
N GLY A 585 -67.25 2.25 -23.75
CA GLY A 585 -67.15 3.49 -24.55
C GLY A 585 -68.47 4.29 -24.53
N PRO A 586 -68.81 5.09 -25.56
CA PRO A 586 -68.02 5.35 -26.78
C PRO A 586 -68.04 6.80 -27.32
N SER A 587 -67.04 7.12 -28.17
CA SER A 587 -67.17 8.06 -29.31
C SER A 587 -67.40 9.56 -29.00
N THR A 588 -67.25 10.52 -29.92
CA THR A 588 -67.11 10.49 -31.40
C THR A 588 -66.19 11.63 -31.90
N SER A 589 -65.60 11.45 -33.09
CA SER A 589 -65.18 12.46 -34.09
C SER A 589 -64.72 13.88 -33.67
N GLY A 590 -63.56 14.42 -34.10
CA GLY A 590 -62.56 13.95 -35.07
C GLY A 590 -62.34 14.94 -36.24
N ARG A 591 -61.19 14.82 -36.91
CA ARG A 591 -60.72 15.62 -38.09
C ARG A 591 -60.40 17.10 -37.75
N ARG A 592 -59.40 17.77 -38.36
CA ARG A 592 -58.50 17.37 -39.47
C ARG A 592 -57.23 18.28 -39.53
N ARG A 593 -56.11 17.66 -39.90
CA ARG A 593 -55.04 18.16 -40.82
C ARG A 593 -54.19 19.40 -40.47
N ARG A 594 -52.87 19.18 -40.69
CA ARG A 594 -51.88 20.06 -41.38
C ARG A 594 -51.44 21.34 -40.65
N GLN A 595 -50.24 21.88 -40.86
CA GLN A 595 -48.91 21.37 -41.28
C GLN A 595 -47.93 22.56 -41.05
N ALA A 596 -46.62 22.30 -40.90
CA ALA A 596 -45.50 23.23 -41.16
C ALA A 596 -45.63 24.70 -40.67
N SER A 597 -44.98 25.11 -39.57
CA SER A 597 -43.55 25.49 -39.51
C SER A 597 -43.13 26.69 -40.39
N THR A 598 -42.93 27.85 -39.74
CA THR A 598 -42.06 28.99 -40.10
C THR A 598 -42.27 30.03 -38.98
N SER A 599 -41.32 30.79 -38.45
CA SER A 599 -39.85 30.92 -38.52
C SER A 599 -39.53 32.26 -37.81
N THR A 600 -38.24 32.57 -37.60
CA THR A 600 -37.70 33.89 -37.20
C THR A 600 -37.82 34.29 -35.71
N ALA A 601 -36.74 34.89 -35.23
CA ALA A 601 -36.46 35.30 -33.85
C ALA A 601 -36.04 36.80 -33.85
N PRO A 602 -35.29 37.31 -32.86
CA PRO A 602 -35.64 37.57 -31.47
C PRO A 602 -35.62 39.09 -31.15
N LEU A 603 -36.01 39.52 -29.94
CA LEU A 603 -35.63 40.83 -29.38
C LEU A 603 -35.59 40.81 -27.83
N LYS A 604 -34.99 41.86 -27.24
CA LYS A 604 -34.37 41.89 -25.89
C LYS A 604 -35.12 42.72 -24.85
N GLU A 605 -34.77 42.46 -23.57
CA GLU A 605 -34.64 43.41 -22.44
C GLU A 605 -35.86 44.13 -21.80
N ALA A 606 -36.12 43.79 -20.52
CA ALA A 606 -36.36 44.70 -19.37
C ALA A 606 -36.31 43.83 -18.09
N LYS A 607 -35.37 43.98 -17.15
CA LYS A 607 -35.27 45.00 -16.08
C LYS A 607 -36.53 45.19 -15.23
N MET A 608 -36.50 44.69 -13.98
CA MET A 608 -36.95 45.42 -12.79
C MET A 608 -36.41 44.77 -11.51
N GLU A 609 -36.02 45.59 -10.54
CA GLU A 609 -35.50 45.21 -9.23
C GLU A 609 -35.88 46.31 -8.22
N ILE A 610 -36.02 45.95 -6.94
CA ILE A 610 -35.96 46.79 -5.71
C ILE A 610 -37.24 47.49 -5.19
N GLU A 611 -37.57 47.13 -3.93
CA GLU A 611 -38.33 47.82 -2.85
C GLU A 611 -39.83 48.16 -3.04
N SER A 612 -40.70 48.13 -2.00
CA SER A 612 -40.50 48.34 -0.55
C SER A 612 -41.54 47.62 0.36
N SER A 613 -41.45 47.88 1.69
CA SER A 613 -42.42 47.66 2.82
C SER A 613 -42.42 46.32 3.59
N GLU A 614 -41.61 46.29 4.66
CA GLU A 614 -42.00 46.12 6.09
C GLU A 614 -42.93 44.94 6.49
N GLU A 615 -42.38 43.93 7.16
CA GLU A 615 -42.20 43.79 8.63
C GLU A 615 -43.38 43.10 9.35
N GLN A 616 -43.26 41.78 9.57
CA GLN A 616 -43.78 41.12 10.77
C GLN A 616 -42.76 40.11 11.30
N SER A 617 -42.36 40.29 12.56
CA SER A 617 -41.37 39.48 13.27
C SER A 617 -41.92 38.11 13.66
N ILE A 618 -41.19 37.04 13.34
CA ILE A 618 -41.39 35.71 13.92
C ILE A 618 -40.26 35.45 14.93
N GLU A 619 -40.64 35.15 16.18
CA GLU A 619 -39.69 34.92 17.27
C GLU A 619 -38.79 33.70 17.02
N VAL A 620 -37.48 33.90 17.15
CA VAL A 620 -36.50 32.81 17.18
C VAL A 620 -36.43 32.28 18.61
N LEU A 621 -36.99 31.08 18.84
CA LEU A 621 -36.85 30.37 20.11
C LEU A 621 -35.37 30.09 20.42
N PRO A 622 -34.89 30.35 21.65
CA PRO A 622 -33.53 29.99 22.06
C PRO A 622 -33.38 28.46 22.18
N PRO A 623 -32.15 27.92 22.00
CA PRO A 623 -31.90 26.49 22.16
C PRO A 623 -32.13 26.04 23.63
N PRO A 624 -32.58 24.79 23.85
CA PRO A 624 -32.87 24.28 25.18
C PRO A 624 -31.59 24.15 26.04
N PRO A 625 -31.68 24.34 27.36
CA PRO A 625 -30.54 24.21 28.26
C PRO A 625 -30.03 22.76 28.37
N PRO A 626 -28.74 22.54 28.69
CA PRO A 626 -28.18 21.21 28.82
C PRO A 626 -28.77 20.45 30.01
N ILE A 627 -29.16 19.20 29.78
CA ILE A 627 -29.68 18.28 30.80
C ILE A 627 -28.57 18.02 31.85
N PRO A 628 -28.83 18.13 33.15
CA PRO A 628 -27.83 17.84 34.17
C PRO A 628 -27.46 16.35 34.16
N MET A 629 -26.16 16.05 34.13
CA MET A 629 -25.67 14.68 34.29
C MET A 629 -26.10 14.13 35.66
N HIS A 630 -26.87 13.04 35.65
CA HIS A 630 -27.13 12.28 36.87
C HIS A 630 -25.80 11.80 37.46
N ARG A 631 -25.62 12.04 38.77
CA ARG A 631 -24.50 11.49 39.54
C ARG A 631 -24.50 9.96 39.42
N GLN A 632 -23.33 9.38 39.19
CA GLN A 632 -23.13 7.95 39.34
C GLN A 632 -23.48 7.53 40.78
N PRO A 633 -24.15 6.38 40.99
CA PRO A 633 -24.32 5.83 42.33
C PRO A 633 -22.96 5.42 42.88
N ILE A 634 -22.67 5.86 44.11
CA ILE A 634 -21.51 5.41 44.87
C ILE A 634 -21.80 3.95 45.26
N PHE A 635 -20.99 3.01 44.75
CA PHE A 635 -20.97 1.65 45.28
C PHE A 635 -20.23 1.67 46.62
N GLU A 636 -20.98 1.60 47.72
CA GLU A 636 -20.44 1.24 49.02
C GLU A 636 -19.98 -0.23 48.97
N MET A 637 -18.72 -0.49 49.34
CA MET A 637 -18.26 -1.86 49.58
C MET A 637 -18.71 -2.29 50.99
N PRO A 638 -19.32 -3.47 51.16
CA PRO A 638 -19.61 -4.01 52.48
C PRO A 638 -18.33 -4.46 53.18
N GLU A 639 -18.32 -4.32 54.50
CA GLU A 639 -17.18 -4.63 55.37
C GLU A 639 -16.82 -6.12 55.32
N LEU A 640 -15.53 -6.44 55.11
CA LEU A 640 -15.00 -7.78 55.33
C LEU A 640 -14.78 -7.98 56.83
N GLY A 641 -15.79 -8.56 57.48
CA GLY A 641 -15.71 -8.95 58.89
C GLY A 641 -14.62 -9.99 59.14
N LEU A 642 -13.75 -9.69 60.11
CA LEU A 642 -12.84 -10.66 60.71
C LEU A 642 -13.63 -11.78 61.40
N ILE A 643 -13.39 -13.02 61.00
CA ILE A 643 -13.62 -14.20 61.84
C ILE A 643 -12.34 -15.02 61.86
N ILE A 644 -12.01 -15.42 63.09
CA ILE A 644 -10.86 -16.20 63.61
C ILE A 644 -10.29 -17.23 62.64
#